data_AF-A0A2E6Q0P6-F1
#
_entry.id   AF-A0A2E6Q0P6-F1
#
_cell.length_a   1.000
_cell.length_b   1.000
_cell.length_c   1.000
_cell.angle_alpha   90.00
_cell.angle_beta   90.00
_cell.angle_gamma   90.00
#
_symmetry.space_group_name_H-M   'P 1'
#
loop_
_entity.id
_entity.type
_entity.pdbx_description
1 polymer ?
#
loop_
_entity_poly.entity_id
_entity_poly.type
_entity_poly.pdbx_seq_one_letter_code
_entity_poly.pdbx_strand_id
1 'polypeptide(L)'
;MKSVMALVLAGSSVAVAQDAVQWRVEDGGNGHWYAVYPSEDSGCAGGACRASQAEYCTSNGGMLVCLETPEEWTWVFDRLVNDQTVWGGTIGPTIGLYQDPSAPDYQEPDGGWYWETGEPLGYTSGWGGGGPGVGGDFAYFGGAATLIPTWFAGGNGGGPWFLCEWSSDCNGDGFVDYGQILAGLLQDDDGNGVPDCCESEVICDPDCDQDGISDEDEIQNGSASDFNANGVPDNCEPDCDSDGVADFIEIDQGLEFDCNFNAIPDGCELADGSAEDANGNTFLDACEVDCNENGVFDFLDVLVGAVQDCTLNGVPDSCDIADGSEFDCDFDGVPDDCQILSDPSLDLNGNSFIDSCEIDCNQNGSFDYLDVLGGTSADCDANTVPDECDIENGDQLDCQNDGTPDSCQLIDGTSNDCNSNGTPDDCDPDFDGDLIPDDCDSDIDGDGCPNSTDACPMDADGCLDTDMDGICDYADPDDDGDGVDDLCDVDSTFGQDCDSNGIDDSCDPDLDGDLIPDNCDEDDDGDGVFDICDADSAPIVPPGLDPFQWTAAEGGNSHWYAGVKPGGTISWDLALQYSDVAGGKLIQLESESEYLWFAKNLERLPDGSFTDTGYGPHIGAKQLTVDPDYSEPLGGWYWGGDWVPVPVALDCFAQVCDSIQNSGGGTPGQDVLQLFIFPGTDVLTFNDTSQSSFEDSQVSFVIEWETSDCNLNGVLDSCELDGNDCNLNGVLDSCELSLVDDCDSNGVLDSCELEFNDCNTNGVLDSCEIESNDCNSNQVLDSCELDSNDCNSNGIPDDCDGLSDCNANGVGDACDLESGNSVDMNMDGIPDECQCIPDIISDGVVDFTDLLTLLNEYGPCPPPCRSDLNGDGVVDFADALLLLSEWGSCDG
;
A
#
# COMPACT_ATOMS: atom_id res chain seq x y z
N MET A 1 -4.53 -20.10 -20.65
CA MET A 1 -3.75 -19.20 -21.55
C MET A 1 -4.41 -19.17 -22.94
N LYS A 2 -4.88 -18.00 -23.40
CA LYS A 2 -5.31 -17.64 -24.79
C LYS A 2 -6.59 -18.33 -25.36
N SER A 3 -7.37 -17.75 -26.30
CA SER A 3 -7.63 -16.35 -26.75
C SER A 3 -8.66 -16.37 -27.92
N VAL A 4 -9.00 -15.18 -28.47
CA VAL A 4 -9.64 -14.84 -29.79
C VAL A 4 -11.17 -14.63 -29.75
N MET A 5 -11.73 -13.40 -29.78
CA MET A 5 -11.74 -12.24 -30.73
C MET A 5 -12.62 -12.35 -32.00
N ALA A 6 -13.57 -11.39 -32.15
CA ALA A 6 -13.69 -10.40 -33.27
C ALA A 6 -15.14 -9.82 -33.30
N LEU A 7 -15.47 -8.51 -33.26
CA LEU A 7 -14.96 -7.24 -33.84
C LEU A 7 -15.77 -6.77 -35.08
N VAL A 8 -16.23 -5.50 -35.09
CA VAL A 8 -16.08 -4.45 -36.16
C VAL A 8 -17.19 -3.36 -36.12
N LEU A 9 -16.83 -2.18 -35.57
CA LEU A 9 -16.92 -0.79 -36.13
C LEU A 9 -18.23 -0.26 -36.79
N ALA A 10 -18.61 1.03 -36.70
CA ALA A 10 -17.97 2.24 -36.15
C ALA A 10 -18.96 3.44 -36.05
N GLY A 11 -18.63 4.43 -35.20
CA GLY A 11 -18.76 5.85 -35.58
C GLY A 11 -19.42 6.83 -34.60
N SER A 12 -18.61 7.80 -34.14
CA SER A 12 -18.97 9.07 -33.46
C SER A 12 -18.92 9.06 -31.94
N SER A 13 -18.10 9.96 -31.40
CA SER A 13 -17.88 10.22 -29.97
C SER A 13 -18.83 11.31 -29.45
N VAL A 14 -19.45 11.09 -28.29
CA VAL A 14 -19.37 11.92 -27.06
C VAL A 14 -20.39 11.43 -26.02
N ALA A 15 -20.01 11.57 -24.75
CA ALA A 15 -20.77 11.35 -23.52
C ALA A 15 -20.94 9.90 -23.02
N VAL A 16 -20.50 9.71 -21.78
CA VAL A 16 -20.85 8.61 -20.89
C VAL A 16 -22.15 8.99 -20.21
N ALA A 17 -23.18 8.15 -20.32
CA ALA A 17 -24.24 8.11 -19.32
C ALA A 17 -23.75 7.21 -18.18
N GLN A 18 -24.02 7.56 -16.93
CA GLN A 18 -23.86 6.62 -15.82
C GLN A 18 -25.07 5.68 -15.80
N ASP A 19 -24.83 4.41 -15.43
CA ASP A 19 -25.90 3.48 -15.09
C ASP A 19 -26.66 4.02 -13.87
N ALA A 20 -27.98 3.82 -13.81
CA ALA A 20 -28.79 4.34 -12.72
C ALA A 20 -28.43 3.64 -11.39
N VAL A 21 -28.40 4.42 -10.30
CA VAL A 21 -28.04 3.94 -8.95
C VAL A 21 -29.26 4.01 -8.04
N GLN A 22 -29.55 2.91 -7.32
CA GLN A 22 -30.63 2.87 -6.34
C GLN A 22 -30.18 3.43 -4.98
N TRP A 23 -31.04 4.22 -4.33
CA TRP A 23 -30.89 4.50 -2.90
C TRP A 23 -31.76 3.53 -2.09
N ARG A 24 -31.17 2.37 -1.77
CA ARG A 24 -31.88 1.21 -1.23
C ARG A 24 -32.50 1.48 0.15
N VAL A 25 -33.61 0.83 0.45
CA VAL A 25 -34.38 1.07 1.70
C VAL A 25 -33.61 0.57 2.93
N GLU A 26 -32.89 -0.54 2.80
CA GLU A 26 -32.02 -1.09 3.84
C GLU A 26 -30.82 -0.17 4.16
N ASP A 27 -30.38 0.67 3.20
CA ASP A 27 -29.35 1.70 3.39
C ASP A 27 -29.94 3.01 3.97
N GLY A 28 -31.21 3.01 4.40
CA GLY A 28 -31.93 4.17 4.90
C GLY A 28 -32.52 5.08 3.81
N GLY A 29 -32.59 4.59 2.57
CA GLY A 29 -33.12 5.33 1.41
C GLY A 29 -34.61 5.14 1.14
N ASN A 30 -35.05 5.71 0.01
CA ASN A 30 -36.44 5.70 -0.46
C ASN A 30 -36.73 4.62 -1.52
N GLY A 31 -35.75 3.80 -1.90
CA GLY A 31 -35.88 2.75 -2.92
C GLY A 31 -35.84 3.26 -4.37
N HIS A 32 -35.82 4.59 -4.57
CA HIS A 32 -35.78 5.20 -5.90
C HIS A 32 -34.43 4.98 -6.60
N TRP A 33 -34.46 5.09 -7.93
CA TRP A 33 -33.28 5.03 -8.79
C TRP A 33 -32.95 6.41 -9.36
N TYR A 34 -31.67 6.72 -9.54
CA TYR A 34 -31.20 8.05 -9.97
C TYR A 34 -30.09 7.94 -11.03
N ALA A 35 -30.11 8.81 -12.05
CA ALA A 35 -29.07 8.87 -13.09
C ALA A 35 -28.80 10.30 -13.58
N VAL A 36 -27.58 10.57 -14.03
CA VAL A 36 -27.15 11.87 -14.57
C VAL A 36 -26.88 11.79 -16.08
N TYR A 37 -27.47 12.73 -16.83
CA TYR A 37 -27.46 12.75 -18.29
C TYR A 37 -26.90 14.05 -18.88
N PRO A 38 -26.20 13.99 -20.02
CA PRO A 38 -25.69 15.15 -20.75
C PRO A 38 -26.82 15.90 -21.46
N SER A 39 -26.82 17.23 -21.34
CA SER A 39 -27.70 18.09 -22.13
C SER A 39 -27.13 18.29 -23.55
N GLU A 40 -27.76 17.66 -24.55
CA GLU A 40 -27.38 17.87 -25.96
C GLU A 40 -27.59 19.33 -26.43
N ASP A 41 -28.48 20.06 -25.75
CA ASP A 41 -28.99 21.37 -26.15
C ASP A 41 -28.09 22.52 -25.66
N SER A 42 -26.82 22.54 -26.11
CA SER A 42 -25.76 23.50 -25.76
C SER A 42 -26.01 24.99 -26.16
N GLY A 43 -27.28 25.37 -26.37
CA GLY A 43 -27.71 26.72 -26.75
C GLY A 43 -29.13 27.10 -26.35
N CYS A 44 -29.85 26.28 -25.56
CA CYS A 44 -31.13 26.68 -24.97
C CYS A 44 -30.92 27.72 -23.85
N ALA A 45 -31.93 28.56 -23.57
CA ALA A 45 -31.85 29.60 -22.55
C ALA A 45 -33.13 29.68 -21.70
N GLY A 46 -32.96 29.66 -20.38
CA GLY A 46 -34.07 29.68 -19.42
C GLY A 46 -34.86 28.37 -19.36
N GLY A 47 -36.10 28.43 -18.88
CA GLY A 47 -36.97 27.26 -18.65
C GLY A 47 -37.27 26.37 -19.88
N ALA A 48 -36.86 26.78 -21.09
CA ALA A 48 -36.91 25.92 -22.26
C ALA A 48 -35.96 24.70 -22.17
N CYS A 49 -34.82 24.84 -21.48
CA CYS A 49 -33.90 23.72 -21.24
C CYS A 49 -34.52 22.68 -20.29
N ARG A 50 -35.06 23.15 -19.16
CA ARG A 50 -35.70 22.25 -18.17
C ARG A 50 -36.87 21.49 -18.79
N ALA A 51 -37.65 22.12 -19.67
CA ALA A 51 -38.76 21.47 -20.35
C ALA A 51 -38.31 20.30 -21.25
N SER A 52 -37.21 20.42 -22.00
CA SER A 52 -36.70 19.31 -22.80
C SER A 52 -35.99 18.24 -21.96
N GLN A 53 -35.38 18.61 -20.84
CA GLN A 53 -34.79 17.67 -19.87
C GLN A 53 -35.88 16.86 -19.14
N ALA A 54 -36.99 17.48 -18.75
CA ALA A 54 -38.15 16.80 -18.21
C ALA A 54 -38.79 15.86 -19.24
N GLU A 55 -38.98 16.32 -20.49
CA GLU A 55 -39.47 15.48 -21.59
C GLU A 55 -38.55 14.28 -21.86
N TYR A 56 -37.23 14.43 -21.69
CA TYR A 56 -36.27 13.31 -21.76
C TYR A 56 -36.49 12.30 -20.63
N CYS A 57 -36.50 12.72 -19.35
CA CYS A 57 -36.71 11.79 -18.24
C CYS A 57 -38.06 11.04 -18.38
N THR A 58 -39.14 11.76 -18.70
CA THR A 58 -40.47 11.17 -18.93
C THR A 58 -40.53 10.21 -20.12
N SER A 59 -39.70 10.42 -21.15
CA SER A 59 -39.60 9.49 -22.29
C SER A 59 -38.75 8.24 -22.00
N ASN A 60 -38.15 8.15 -20.82
CA ASN A 60 -37.39 7.00 -20.31
C ASN A 60 -37.99 6.50 -18.97
N GLY A 61 -39.29 6.72 -18.73
CA GLY A 61 -40.03 6.20 -17.58
C GLY A 61 -39.80 6.92 -16.23
N GLY A 62 -38.95 7.94 -16.19
CA GLY A 62 -38.63 8.70 -14.99
C GLY A 62 -39.15 10.14 -14.99
N MET A 63 -38.71 10.94 -14.03
CA MET A 63 -38.93 12.40 -13.99
C MET A 63 -37.64 13.15 -13.63
N LEU A 64 -37.62 14.49 -13.70
CA LEU A 64 -36.48 15.25 -13.17
C LEU A 64 -36.45 15.14 -11.65
N VAL A 65 -35.27 14.89 -11.09
CA VAL A 65 -35.11 14.53 -9.68
C VAL A 65 -35.79 15.51 -8.70
N CYS A 66 -36.58 14.96 -7.77
CA CYS A 66 -37.32 15.63 -6.72
C CYS A 66 -36.70 15.27 -5.37
N LEU A 67 -35.75 16.10 -4.92
CA LEU A 67 -35.01 15.86 -3.67
C LEU A 67 -35.88 16.29 -2.48
N GLU A 68 -36.82 15.44 -2.07
CA GLU A 68 -37.83 15.77 -1.05
C GLU A 68 -37.26 15.86 0.37
N THR A 69 -36.10 15.23 0.64
CA THR A 69 -35.43 15.29 1.95
C THR A 69 -33.99 15.83 1.91
N PRO A 70 -33.49 16.48 2.98
CA PRO A 70 -32.08 16.86 3.11
C PRO A 70 -31.11 15.65 3.03
N GLU A 71 -31.54 14.49 3.49
CA GLU A 71 -30.78 13.24 3.48
C GLU A 71 -30.58 12.73 2.05
N GLU A 72 -31.66 12.66 1.26
CA GLU A 72 -31.66 12.35 -0.17
C GLU A 72 -30.79 13.30 -0.98
N TRP A 73 -30.92 14.61 -0.73
CA TRP A 73 -30.10 15.63 -1.37
C TRP A 73 -28.61 15.43 -1.13
N THR A 74 -28.23 15.06 0.10
CA THR A 74 -26.83 14.80 0.45
C THR A 74 -26.34 13.54 -0.26
N TRP A 75 -27.12 12.45 -0.22
CA TRP A 75 -26.79 11.19 -0.88
C TRP A 75 -26.64 11.33 -2.39
N VAL A 76 -27.60 11.99 -3.07
CA VAL A 76 -27.54 12.24 -4.53
C VAL A 76 -26.34 13.14 -4.85
N PHE A 77 -26.02 14.12 -4.00
CA PHE A 77 -24.83 14.94 -4.22
C PHE A 77 -23.55 14.10 -4.16
N ASP A 78 -23.34 13.37 -3.08
CA ASP A 78 -22.10 12.61 -2.85
C ASP A 78 -21.89 11.49 -3.89
N ARG A 79 -22.97 10.85 -4.36
CA ARG A 79 -22.91 9.71 -5.29
C ARG A 79 -22.90 10.08 -6.77
N LEU A 80 -23.61 11.13 -7.19
CA LEU A 80 -23.85 11.45 -8.60
C LEU A 80 -23.41 12.85 -9.03
N VAL A 81 -23.17 13.78 -8.09
CA VAL A 81 -22.89 15.19 -8.39
C VAL A 81 -21.51 15.65 -7.93
N ASN A 82 -20.88 14.95 -6.97
CA ASN A 82 -19.52 15.22 -6.48
C ASN A 82 -18.41 14.74 -7.44
N ASP A 83 -18.73 14.57 -8.73
CA ASP A 83 -17.77 14.35 -9.81
C ASP A 83 -17.66 15.62 -10.67
N GLN A 84 -16.45 16.18 -10.78
CA GLN A 84 -16.17 17.37 -11.59
C GLN A 84 -16.51 17.19 -13.09
N THR A 85 -16.66 15.97 -13.61
CA THR A 85 -17.07 15.73 -15.01
C THR A 85 -18.51 16.19 -15.29
N VAL A 86 -19.41 16.12 -14.30
CA VAL A 86 -20.82 16.57 -14.45
C VAL A 86 -21.01 18.08 -14.22
N TRP A 87 -19.93 18.87 -14.33
CA TRP A 87 -19.95 20.33 -14.12
C TRP A 87 -19.45 21.14 -15.33
N GLY A 88 -20.27 22.11 -15.73
CA GLY A 88 -19.92 23.19 -16.67
C GLY A 88 -19.16 24.33 -15.99
N GLY A 89 -18.03 24.04 -15.34
CA GLY A 89 -17.31 25.00 -14.51
C GLY A 89 -17.95 25.16 -13.14
N THR A 90 -18.77 26.20 -12.92
CA THR A 90 -19.46 26.47 -11.64
C THR A 90 -20.96 26.13 -11.68
N ILE A 91 -21.39 25.38 -12.71
CA ILE A 91 -22.79 25.03 -12.99
C ILE A 91 -22.86 23.51 -13.13
N GLY A 92 -23.47 22.84 -12.15
CA GLY A 92 -23.70 21.40 -12.13
C GLY A 92 -25.05 21.01 -12.76
N PRO A 93 -25.55 19.80 -12.46
CA PRO A 93 -26.78 19.27 -13.05
C PRO A 93 -28.05 20.05 -12.68
N THR A 94 -29.01 20.03 -13.61
CA THR A 94 -30.37 20.60 -13.45
C THR A 94 -31.30 19.60 -12.73
N ILE A 95 -32.20 20.09 -11.87
CA ILE A 95 -33.10 19.27 -11.04
C ILE A 95 -34.59 19.63 -11.24
N GLY A 96 -35.50 18.82 -10.70
CA GLY A 96 -36.96 18.96 -10.84
C GLY A 96 -37.60 20.16 -10.12
N LEU A 97 -36.83 20.94 -9.36
CA LEU A 97 -37.34 22.12 -8.64
C LEU A 97 -37.58 23.32 -9.57
N TYR A 98 -38.81 23.84 -9.60
CA TYR A 98 -39.21 25.00 -10.42
C TYR A 98 -40.08 26.00 -9.67
N GLN A 99 -40.19 27.21 -10.20
CA GLN A 99 -41.09 28.24 -9.68
C GLN A 99 -42.35 28.31 -10.55
N ASP A 100 -43.54 28.08 -9.98
CA ASP A 100 -44.84 28.18 -10.67
C ASP A 100 -45.46 29.59 -10.53
N PRO A 101 -45.53 30.40 -11.60
CA PRO A 101 -46.15 31.72 -11.57
C PRO A 101 -47.68 31.71 -11.38
N SER A 102 -48.31 30.53 -11.42
CA SER A 102 -49.74 30.32 -11.22
C SER A 102 -50.11 29.94 -9.78
N ALA A 103 -49.11 29.58 -8.96
CA ALA A 103 -49.31 29.10 -7.60
C ALA A 103 -49.87 30.18 -6.66
N PRO A 104 -50.70 29.82 -5.65
CA PRO A 104 -51.34 30.79 -4.75
C PRO A 104 -50.36 31.58 -3.87
N ASP A 105 -49.17 31.04 -3.65
CA ASP A 105 -48.07 31.58 -2.84
C ASP A 105 -46.94 32.20 -3.69
N TYR A 106 -47.08 32.23 -5.02
CA TYR A 106 -46.09 32.83 -5.91
C TYR A 106 -45.77 34.28 -5.53
N GLN A 107 -44.51 34.53 -5.20
CA GLN A 107 -44.02 35.84 -4.83
C GLN A 107 -42.54 35.97 -5.21
N GLU A 108 -42.24 36.70 -6.28
CA GLU A 108 -40.84 37.01 -6.60
C GLU A 108 -40.15 37.74 -5.42
N PRO A 109 -38.95 37.31 -4.99
CA PRO A 109 -38.21 36.18 -5.55
C PRO A 109 -38.50 34.82 -4.87
N ASP A 110 -38.93 34.80 -3.60
CA ASP A 110 -38.81 33.63 -2.72
C ASP A 110 -40.02 32.65 -2.64
N GLY A 111 -41.14 32.87 -3.32
CA GLY A 111 -42.38 32.08 -3.18
C GLY A 111 -42.86 31.35 -4.44
N GLY A 112 -43.63 30.27 -4.30
CA GLY A 112 -44.16 29.47 -5.41
C GLY A 112 -43.19 28.42 -5.96
N TRP A 113 -42.34 27.80 -5.13
CA TRP A 113 -41.38 26.77 -5.53
C TRP A 113 -41.94 25.36 -5.29
N TYR A 114 -41.92 24.52 -6.33
CA TYR A 114 -42.52 23.19 -6.38
C TYR A 114 -41.60 22.17 -7.08
N TRP A 115 -41.70 20.91 -6.67
CA TRP A 115 -41.10 19.74 -7.33
C TRP A 115 -41.89 19.32 -8.57
N GLU A 116 -41.32 18.46 -9.44
CA GLU A 116 -42.03 17.96 -10.63
C GLU A 116 -43.31 17.17 -10.27
N THR A 117 -43.30 16.53 -9.09
CA THR A 117 -44.46 15.87 -8.44
C THR A 117 -45.59 16.84 -8.08
N GLY A 118 -45.33 18.14 -8.00
CA GLY A 118 -46.29 19.18 -7.66
C GLY A 118 -46.40 19.50 -6.16
N GLU A 119 -45.56 18.90 -5.32
CA GLU A 119 -45.44 19.25 -3.90
C GLU A 119 -44.54 20.49 -3.69
N PRO A 120 -44.83 21.36 -2.69
CA PRO A 120 -44.06 22.57 -2.45
C PRO A 120 -42.72 22.27 -1.78
N LEU A 121 -41.70 23.08 -2.06
CA LEU A 121 -40.36 22.92 -1.47
C LEU A 121 -40.41 22.96 0.08
N GLY A 122 -40.16 21.81 0.72
CA GLY A 122 -40.28 21.64 2.16
C GLY A 122 -39.14 22.24 3.00
N TYR A 123 -37.96 22.49 2.41
CA TYR A 123 -36.77 22.93 3.13
C TYR A 123 -35.91 23.93 2.33
N THR A 124 -35.09 24.71 3.05
CA THR A 124 -34.28 25.79 2.45
C THR A 124 -32.77 25.66 2.71
N SER A 125 -32.32 24.56 3.29
CA SER A 125 -30.90 24.34 3.67
C SER A 125 -29.94 24.27 2.47
N GLY A 126 -30.41 23.79 1.31
CA GLY A 126 -29.57 23.66 0.11
C GLY A 126 -29.31 24.95 -0.68
N TRP A 127 -29.85 26.11 -0.29
CA TRP A 127 -29.71 27.35 -1.07
C TRP A 127 -28.38 28.07 -0.82
N GLY A 128 -27.58 28.22 -1.88
CA GLY A 128 -26.34 28.97 -1.83
C GLY A 128 -26.54 30.47 -1.62
N GLY A 129 -26.21 30.98 -0.42
CA GLY A 129 -25.94 32.41 -0.21
C GLY A 129 -27.13 33.37 -0.28
N GLY A 130 -28.27 33.04 0.35
CA GLY A 130 -29.33 34.03 0.63
C GLY A 130 -30.77 33.59 0.39
N GLY A 131 -31.00 32.34 -0.03
CA GLY A 131 -32.31 31.83 -0.42
C GLY A 131 -32.61 32.02 -1.92
N PRO A 132 -33.81 31.67 -2.39
CA PRO A 132 -34.26 31.78 -3.79
C PRO A 132 -34.42 33.23 -4.31
N GLY A 133 -33.42 34.10 -4.09
CA GLY A 133 -33.55 35.57 -4.15
C GLY A 133 -33.23 36.26 -5.48
N VAL A 134 -32.77 35.56 -6.52
CA VAL A 134 -32.03 36.17 -7.65
C VAL A 134 -32.68 36.11 -9.04
N GLY A 135 -33.94 35.67 -9.14
CA GLY A 135 -34.75 35.80 -10.36
C GLY A 135 -34.42 34.77 -11.45
N GLY A 136 -34.62 33.49 -11.12
CA GLY A 136 -34.58 32.37 -12.06
C GLY A 136 -35.74 31.41 -11.80
N ASP A 137 -36.26 30.80 -12.86
CA ASP A 137 -37.55 30.07 -12.83
C ASP A 137 -37.40 28.57 -12.48
N PHE A 138 -36.17 28.09 -12.28
CA PHE A 138 -35.81 26.70 -11.97
C PHE A 138 -34.51 26.61 -11.18
N ALA A 139 -34.21 25.45 -10.57
CA ALA A 139 -32.98 25.23 -9.81
C ALA A 139 -32.01 24.22 -10.49
N TYR A 140 -30.74 24.34 -10.10
CA TYR A 140 -29.64 23.48 -10.53
C TYR A 140 -28.53 23.51 -9.45
N PHE A 141 -27.69 22.48 -9.38
CA PHE A 141 -26.53 22.46 -8.48
C PHE A 141 -25.49 23.51 -8.91
N GLY A 142 -24.95 24.29 -7.96
CA GLY A 142 -24.03 25.38 -8.27
C GLY A 142 -23.09 25.68 -7.11
N GLY A 143 -21.91 26.21 -7.40
CA GLY A 143 -20.89 26.49 -6.38
C GLY A 143 -19.63 27.10 -6.98
N ALA A 144 -18.94 27.97 -6.23
CA ALA A 144 -17.72 28.63 -6.70
C ALA A 144 -16.47 27.82 -6.31
N ALA A 145 -15.93 27.04 -7.26
CA ALA A 145 -14.63 26.35 -7.22
C ALA A 145 -14.39 25.37 -6.04
N THR A 146 -15.36 25.16 -5.17
CA THR A 146 -15.38 24.19 -4.09
C THR A 146 -16.66 23.39 -4.24
N LEU A 147 -16.56 22.06 -4.33
CA LEU A 147 -17.68 21.13 -4.50
C LEU A 147 -18.47 21.07 -3.18
N ILE A 148 -19.35 22.05 -2.99
CA ILE A 148 -20.26 22.13 -1.85
C ILE A 148 -21.65 21.76 -2.36
N PRO A 149 -22.43 20.91 -1.64
CA PRO A 149 -23.83 20.71 -1.94
C PRO A 149 -24.57 22.03 -1.73
N THR A 150 -24.83 22.76 -2.83
CA THR A 150 -25.73 23.90 -2.89
C THR A 150 -26.38 24.00 -4.25
N TRP A 151 -27.63 24.46 -4.30
CA TRP A 151 -28.33 24.81 -5.54
C TRP A 151 -28.64 26.30 -5.62
N PHE A 152 -28.83 26.76 -6.87
CA PHE A 152 -29.05 28.15 -7.23
C PHE A 152 -30.19 28.29 -8.25
N ALA A 153 -30.81 29.48 -8.31
CA ALA A 153 -31.90 29.77 -9.24
C ALA A 153 -31.36 30.20 -10.62
N GLY A 154 -31.78 29.50 -11.68
CA GLY A 154 -31.31 29.66 -13.06
C GLY A 154 -32.03 30.77 -13.83
N GLY A 155 -31.40 31.94 -13.94
CA GLY A 155 -31.97 33.08 -14.68
C GLY A 155 -31.74 33.07 -16.19
N ASN A 156 -30.62 32.51 -16.69
CA ASN A 156 -30.28 32.45 -18.13
C ASN A 156 -29.24 31.35 -18.42
N GLY A 157 -29.71 30.10 -18.55
CA GLY A 157 -28.92 28.94 -18.99
C GLY A 157 -29.18 27.72 -18.12
N GLY A 158 -29.49 26.57 -18.74
CA GLY A 158 -29.48 25.28 -18.04
C GLY A 158 -28.04 24.77 -17.85
N GLY A 159 -27.84 23.85 -16.92
CA GLY A 159 -26.56 23.15 -16.80
C GLY A 159 -26.29 22.26 -18.01
N PRO A 160 -25.02 21.90 -18.29
CA PRO A 160 -24.69 20.92 -19.33
C PRO A 160 -25.10 19.49 -18.97
N TRP A 161 -25.67 19.28 -17.78
CA TRP A 161 -26.15 18.00 -17.28
C TRP A 161 -27.51 18.16 -16.56
N PHE A 162 -28.24 17.07 -16.38
CA PHE A 162 -29.50 16.99 -15.63
C PHE A 162 -29.66 15.61 -14.98
N LEU A 163 -30.47 15.54 -13.92
CA LEU A 163 -30.71 14.32 -13.15
C LEU A 163 -32.14 13.80 -13.38
N CYS A 164 -32.27 12.52 -13.72
CA CYS A 164 -33.54 11.81 -13.75
C CYS A 164 -33.67 10.88 -12.52
N GLU A 165 -34.90 10.64 -12.08
CA GLU A 165 -35.26 9.67 -11.04
C GLU A 165 -36.39 8.73 -11.50
N TRP A 166 -36.44 7.53 -10.94
CA TRP A 166 -37.54 6.57 -11.07
C TRP A 166 -38.07 6.19 -9.70
N SER A 167 -39.39 6.28 -9.54
CA SER A 167 -40.12 6.10 -8.28
C SER A 167 -41.52 5.49 -8.46
N SER A 168 -41.82 4.97 -9.66
CA SER A 168 -43.06 4.27 -9.96
C SER A 168 -43.09 2.89 -9.30
N ASP A 169 -44.25 2.55 -8.74
CA ASP A 169 -44.65 1.23 -8.24
C ASP A 169 -46.08 1.00 -8.80
N CYS A 170 -46.16 0.37 -9.98
CA CYS A 170 -47.43 0.19 -10.70
C CYS A 170 -48.24 -1.00 -10.19
N ASN A 171 -47.57 -2.07 -9.77
CA ASN A 171 -48.21 -3.30 -9.29
C ASN A 171 -48.61 -3.18 -7.81
N GLY A 172 -48.03 -2.24 -7.07
CA GLY A 172 -48.33 -1.95 -5.66
C GLY A 172 -47.65 -2.90 -4.68
N ASP A 173 -46.56 -3.54 -5.08
CA ASP A 173 -45.81 -4.49 -4.25
C ASP A 173 -44.82 -3.81 -3.29
N GLY A 174 -44.58 -2.50 -3.47
CA GLY A 174 -43.69 -1.68 -2.64
C GLY A 174 -42.25 -1.58 -3.17
N PHE A 175 -41.93 -2.17 -4.31
CA PHE A 175 -40.67 -1.99 -5.01
C PHE A 175 -40.82 -1.01 -6.19
N VAL A 176 -39.71 -0.44 -6.64
CA VAL A 176 -39.72 0.48 -7.78
C VAL A 176 -39.55 -0.30 -9.08
N ASP A 177 -40.55 -0.19 -9.96
CA ASP A 177 -40.72 -0.95 -11.21
C ASP A 177 -39.42 -1.04 -12.05
N TYR A 178 -38.66 0.06 -12.10
CA TYR A 178 -37.41 0.16 -12.87
C TYR A 178 -36.37 -0.89 -12.47
N GLY A 179 -36.26 -1.20 -11.17
CA GLY A 179 -35.36 -2.26 -10.68
C GLY A 179 -35.84 -3.66 -11.08
N GLN A 180 -37.15 -3.86 -11.15
CA GLN A 180 -37.76 -5.14 -11.52
C GLN A 180 -37.68 -5.40 -13.03
N ILE A 181 -37.72 -4.37 -13.88
CA ILE A 181 -37.37 -4.48 -15.31
C ILE A 181 -35.91 -4.95 -15.46
N LEU A 182 -34.96 -4.33 -14.75
CA LEU A 182 -33.55 -4.71 -14.81
C LEU A 182 -33.29 -6.15 -14.34
N ALA A 183 -34.08 -6.62 -13.37
CA ALA A 183 -34.05 -8.01 -12.91
C ALA A 183 -34.78 -9.00 -13.84
N GLY A 184 -35.48 -8.52 -14.87
CA GLY A 184 -36.29 -9.35 -15.78
C GLY A 184 -37.59 -9.87 -15.17
N LEU A 185 -38.02 -9.30 -14.03
CA LEU A 185 -39.26 -9.66 -13.32
C LEU A 185 -40.49 -8.97 -13.91
N LEU A 186 -40.31 -7.81 -14.55
CA LEU A 186 -41.35 -7.08 -15.27
C LEU A 186 -40.95 -6.88 -16.74
N GLN A 187 -41.92 -7.01 -17.65
CA GLN A 187 -41.70 -6.89 -19.09
C GLN A 187 -41.81 -5.43 -19.55
N ASP A 188 -40.83 -5.00 -20.35
CA ASP A 188 -40.76 -3.70 -21.04
C ASP A 188 -40.33 -3.96 -22.52
N ASP A 189 -41.29 -4.37 -23.35
CA ASP A 189 -41.06 -4.78 -24.75
C ASP A 189 -40.69 -3.61 -25.67
N ASP A 190 -41.09 -2.38 -25.32
CA ASP A 190 -40.78 -1.17 -26.12
C ASP A 190 -39.53 -0.42 -25.63
N GLY A 191 -39.03 -0.78 -24.44
CA GLY A 191 -37.75 -0.35 -23.88
C GLY A 191 -37.78 1.06 -23.32
N ASN A 192 -38.94 1.53 -22.86
CA ASN A 192 -39.13 2.91 -22.41
C ASN A 192 -38.89 3.12 -20.91
N GLY A 193 -38.56 2.08 -20.14
CA GLY A 193 -38.29 2.16 -18.70
C GLY A 193 -39.54 2.16 -17.82
N VAL A 194 -40.70 1.83 -18.40
CA VAL A 194 -41.97 1.60 -17.71
C VAL A 194 -42.49 0.20 -18.11
N PRO A 195 -42.92 -0.65 -17.16
CA PRO A 195 -43.49 -1.96 -17.50
C PRO A 195 -44.71 -1.86 -18.43
N ASP A 196 -44.81 -2.77 -19.40
CA ASP A 196 -45.96 -2.89 -20.32
C ASP A 196 -47.31 -3.01 -19.59
N CYS A 197 -47.29 -3.58 -18.37
CA CYS A 197 -48.46 -3.72 -17.52
C CYS A 197 -48.93 -2.38 -16.91
N CYS A 198 -48.04 -1.40 -16.67
CA CYS A 198 -48.41 -0.03 -16.32
C CYS A 198 -49.13 0.70 -17.47
N GLU A 199 -48.76 0.38 -18.71
CA GLU A 199 -49.21 1.10 -19.90
C GLU A 199 -50.51 0.53 -20.50
N SER A 200 -50.99 -0.61 -19.99
CA SER A 200 -52.09 -1.40 -20.58
C SER A 200 -53.14 -1.86 -19.55
N GLU A 201 -54.19 -2.57 -20.00
CA GLU A 201 -55.17 -3.22 -19.11
C GLU A 201 -54.76 -4.69 -18.83
N VAL A 202 -53.46 -4.95 -18.64
CA VAL A 202 -52.88 -6.27 -18.27
C VAL A 202 -52.71 -6.34 -16.75
N ILE A 203 -52.74 -7.53 -16.17
CA ILE A 203 -52.59 -7.77 -14.73
C ILE A 203 -51.10 -7.87 -14.39
N CYS A 204 -50.68 -7.31 -13.26
CA CYS A 204 -49.27 -7.18 -12.87
C CYS A 204 -48.80 -8.26 -11.88
N ASP A 205 -49.55 -9.35 -11.74
CA ASP A 205 -49.25 -10.45 -10.81
C ASP A 205 -48.26 -11.44 -11.45
N PRO A 206 -47.48 -12.20 -10.65
CA PRO A 206 -46.63 -13.28 -11.16
C PRO A 206 -47.40 -14.32 -11.98
N ASP A 207 -46.82 -14.72 -13.10
CA ASP A 207 -47.26 -15.77 -14.03
C ASP A 207 -46.00 -16.54 -14.42
N CYS A 208 -45.68 -17.55 -13.61
CA CYS A 208 -44.37 -18.22 -13.63
C CYS A 208 -44.18 -19.14 -14.85
N ASP A 209 -45.27 -19.72 -15.39
CA ASP A 209 -45.23 -20.60 -16.57
C ASP A 209 -45.58 -19.88 -17.89
N GLN A 210 -46.01 -18.60 -17.80
CA GLN A 210 -46.32 -17.69 -18.90
C GLN A 210 -47.53 -18.12 -19.75
N ASP A 211 -48.51 -18.82 -19.16
CA ASP A 211 -49.76 -19.24 -19.84
C ASP A 211 -50.78 -18.08 -19.99
N GLY A 212 -50.63 -17.00 -19.22
CA GLY A 212 -51.50 -15.83 -19.20
C GLY A 212 -52.57 -15.86 -18.08
N ILE A 213 -52.34 -16.67 -17.04
CA ILE A 213 -53.10 -16.75 -15.79
C ILE A 213 -52.09 -16.56 -14.66
N SER A 214 -52.40 -15.76 -13.64
CA SER A 214 -51.47 -15.57 -12.53
C SER A 214 -51.43 -16.79 -11.60
N ASP A 215 -50.29 -16.97 -10.94
CA ASP A 215 -49.97 -18.02 -9.97
C ASP A 215 -51.08 -18.17 -8.89
N GLU A 216 -51.60 -17.05 -8.37
CA GLU A 216 -52.71 -17.08 -7.40
C GLU A 216 -54.02 -17.60 -8.04
N ASP A 217 -54.35 -17.16 -9.25
CA ASP A 217 -55.56 -17.61 -9.96
C ASP A 217 -55.45 -19.09 -10.36
N GLU A 218 -54.24 -19.58 -10.69
CA GLU A 218 -53.90 -20.99 -10.95
C GLU A 218 -54.22 -21.88 -9.73
N ILE A 219 -53.65 -21.54 -8.58
CA ILE A 219 -53.83 -22.27 -7.31
C ILE A 219 -55.31 -22.19 -6.85
N GLN A 220 -55.94 -21.01 -6.94
CA GLN A 220 -57.35 -20.84 -6.55
C GLN A 220 -58.32 -21.59 -7.47
N ASN A 221 -58.04 -21.69 -8.77
CA ASN A 221 -58.90 -22.43 -9.70
C ASN A 221 -58.61 -23.94 -9.70
N GLY A 222 -57.43 -24.35 -9.24
CA GLY A 222 -56.95 -25.73 -9.17
C GLY A 222 -56.45 -26.27 -10.50
N SER A 223 -55.83 -25.41 -11.32
CA SER A 223 -55.03 -25.82 -12.48
C SER A 223 -53.62 -26.24 -12.05
N ALA A 224 -53.01 -25.49 -11.13
CA ALA A 224 -51.79 -25.84 -10.42
C ALA A 224 -52.07 -26.52 -9.06
N SER A 225 -51.01 -27.04 -8.44
CA SER A 225 -50.96 -27.48 -7.04
C SER A 225 -49.95 -26.60 -6.29
N ASP A 226 -50.14 -26.48 -4.98
CA ASP A 226 -49.27 -25.74 -4.06
C ASP A 226 -49.32 -26.56 -2.75
N PHE A 227 -48.24 -27.31 -2.46
CA PHE A 227 -48.20 -28.25 -1.34
C PHE A 227 -47.74 -27.60 -0.03
N ASN A 228 -46.83 -26.61 -0.09
CA ASN A 228 -46.31 -25.92 1.09
C ASN A 228 -47.14 -24.69 1.51
N ALA A 229 -48.07 -24.24 0.66
CA ALA A 229 -48.97 -23.10 0.83
C ALA A 229 -48.27 -21.72 0.82
N ASN A 230 -47.17 -21.57 0.07
CA ASN A 230 -46.44 -20.29 -0.06
C ASN A 230 -47.05 -19.34 -1.13
N GLY A 231 -47.93 -19.83 -2.00
CA GLY A 231 -48.55 -19.06 -3.09
C GLY A 231 -47.86 -19.16 -4.46
N VAL A 232 -46.83 -19.99 -4.60
CA VAL A 232 -46.16 -20.35 -5.86
C VAL A 232 -46.64 -21.76 -6.30
N PRO A 233 -46.93 -21.99 -7.59
CA PRO A 233 -47.23 -23.33 -8.09
C PRO A 233 -46.08 -24.32 -7.88
N ASP A 234 -46.38 -25.56 -7.49
CA ASP A 234 -45.41 -26.67 -7.34
C ASP A 234 -44.53 -26.85 -8.61
N ASN A 235 -45.08 -26.55 -9.80
CA ASN A 235 -44.38 -26.63 -11.09
C ASN A 235 -43.50 -25.41 -11.43
N CYS A 236 -43.42 -24.44 -10.52
CA CYS A 236 -42.59 -23.24 -10.59
C CYS A 236 -41.66 -23.10 -9.37
N GLU A 237 -41.72 -24.05 -8.45
CA GLU A 237 -40.72 -24.24 -7.40
C GLU A 237 -39.44 -24.90 -7.96
N PRO A 238 -38.32 -24.85 -7.21
CA PRO A 238 -37.10 -25.56 -7.58
C PRO A 238 -37.34 -27.05 -7.86
N ASP A 239 -36.86 -27.51 -9.01
CA ASP A 239 -36.85 -28.88 -9.51
C ASP A 239 -35.46 -29.09 -10.14
N CYS A 240 -34.50 -29.50 -9.32
CA CYS A 240 -33.08 -29.47 -9.67
C CYS A 240 -32.70 -30.59 -10.64
N ASP A 241 -33.39 -31.74 -10.59
CA ASP A 241 -33.15 -32.89 -11.46
C ASP A 241 -34.00 -32.86 -12.76
N SER A 242 -35.03 -32.00 -12.79
CA SER A 242 -35.98 -31.78 -13.90
C SER A 242 -36.92 -32.97 -14.20
N ASP A 243 -37.29 -33.74 -13.17
CA ASP A 243 -38.29 -34.81 -13.16
C ASP A 243 -39.74 -34.28 -13.33
N GLY A 244 -40.00 -33.07 -12.82
CA GLY A 244 -41.34 -32.46 -12.74
C GLY A 244 -42.01 -32.59 -11.37
N VAL A 245 -41.23 -32.85 -10.32
CA VAL A 245 -41.62 -32.76 -8.89
C VAL A 245 -40.68 -31.76 -8.23
N ALA A 246 -41.21 -30.89 -7.37
CA ALA A 246 -40.38 -29.90 -6.68
C ALA A 246 -39.51 -30.55 -5.58
N ASP A 247 -38.30 -30.05 -5.41
CA ASP A 247 -37.26 -30.55 -4.52
C ASP A 247 -37.80 -30.83 -3.09
N PHE A 248 -38.56 -29.88 -2.52
CA PHE A 248 -39.13 -30.00 -1.17
C PHE A 248 -40.17 -31.15 -1.02
N ILE A 249 -40.85 -31.50 -2.12
CA ILE A 249 -41.83 -32.61 -2.17
C ILE A 249 -41.10 -33.95 -2.20
N GLU A 250 -39.91 -34.00 -2.82
CA GLU A 250 -39.07 -35.19 -2.86
C GLU A 250 -38.44 -35.48 -1.51
N ILE A 251 -38.00 -34.43 -0.79
CA ILE A 251 -37.49 -34.53 0.59
C ILE A 251 -38.59 -35.04 1.55
N ASP A 252 -39.80 -34.44 1.57
CA ASP A 252 -40.92 -34.90 2.43
C ASP A 252 -41.34 -36.36 2.14
N GLN A 253 -41.18 -36.81 0.89
CA GLN A 253 -41.48 -38.19 0.49
C GLN A 253 -40.31 -39.18 0.69
N GLY A 254 -39.13 -38.70 1.07
CA GLY A 254 -37.91 -39.50 1.20
C GLY A 254 -37.49 -40.14 -0.13
N LEU A 255 -37.65 -39.40 -1.23
CA LEU A 255 -37.16 -39.77 -2.56
C LEU A 255 -35.71 -39.34 -2.74
N GLU A 256 -35.39 -38.14 -2.26
CA GLU A 256 -34.03 -37.59 -2.14
C GLU A 256 -33.69 -37.33 -0.65
N PHE A 257 -32.43 -36.99 -0.40
CA PHE A 257 -31.89 -36.73 0.95
C PHE A 257 -31.60 -35.24 1.13
N ASP A 258 -31.89 -34.74 2.33
CA ASP A 258 -31.49 -33.44 2.87
C ASP A 258 -30.96 -33.75 4.27
N CYS A 259 -29.64 -33.91 4.39
CA CYS A 259 -28.99 -34.36 5.63
C CYS A 259 -28.54 -33.21 6.54
N ASN A 260 -28.57 -31.98 6.05
CA ASN A 260 -28.26 -30.76 6.80
C ASN A 260 -29.50 -29.95 7.20
N PHE A 261 -30.70 -30.37 6.75
CA PHE A 261 -32.02 -29.79 7.00
C PHE A 261 -32.19 -28.35 6.44
N ASN A 262 -31.52 -28.01 5.34
CA ASN A 262 -31.64 -26.70 4.70
C ASN A 262 -32.76 -26.60 3.64
N ALA A 263 -33.50 -27.70 3.40
CA ALA A 263 -34.57 -27.86 2.41
C ALA A 263 -34.11 -27.85 0.94
N ILE A 264 -32.83 -28.08 0.67
CA ILE A 264 -32.25 -28.36 -0.65
C ILE A 264 -31.76 -29.81 -0.64
N PRO A 265 -32.01 -30.62 -1.68
CA PRO A 265 -31.50 -31.98 -1.72
C PRO A 265 -29.97 -32.01 -1.85
N ASP A 266 -29.30 -32.89 -1.09
CA ASP A 266 -27.83 -33.02 -1.07
C ASP A 266 -27.24 -33.16 -2.49
N GLY A 267 -27.96 -33.86 -3.37
CA GLY A 267 -27.58 -34.08 -4.77
C GLY A 267 -27.60 -32.81 -5.64
N CYS A 268 -28.44 -31.83 -5.29
CA CYS A 268 -28.48 -30.51 -5.92
C CYS A 268 -27.29 -29.66 -5.46
N GLU A 269 -27.00 -29.67 -4.15
CA GLU A 269 -25.88 -28.91 -3.56
C GLU A 269 -24.51 -29.39 -4.09
N LEU A 270 -24.37 -30.69 -4.32
CA LEU A 270 -23.22 -31.30 -5.00
C LEU A 270 -23.15 -30.98 -6.51
N ALA A 271 -24.27 -30.67 -7.15
CA ALA A 271 -24.36 -30.42 -8.59
C ALA A 271 -24.09 -28.96 -8.96
N ASP A 272 -24.50 -28.00 -8.12
CA ASP A 272 -24.23 -26.57 -8.29
C ASP A 272 -22.93 -26.12 -7.60
N GLY A 273 -22.46 -26.87 -6.59
CA GLY A 273 -21.25 -26.58 -5.82
C GLY A 273 -21.47 -25.62 -4.65
N SER A 274 -22.69 -25.55 -4.11
CA SER A 274 -23.04 -24.76 -2.93
C SER A 274 -22.59 -25.38 -1.61
N ALA A 275 -22.33 -26.70 -1.57
CA ALA A 275 -21.81 -27.42 -0.41
C ALA A 275 -20.50 -28.19 -0.70
N GLU A 276 -19.74 -28.49 0.36
CA GLU A 276 -18.41 -29.14 0.26
C GLU A 276 -18.49 -30.68 0.35
N ASP A 277 -17.78 -31.35 -0.56
CA ASP A 277 -17.39 -32.78 -0.51
C ASP A 277 -15.86 -32.82 -0.70
N ALA A 278 -15.13 -32.47 0.36
CA ALA A 278 -13.67 -32.34 0.34
C ALA A 278 -12.97 -33.69 0.09
N ASN A 279 -13.63 -34.80 0.39
CA ASN A 279 -13.07 -36.14 0.27
C ASN A 279 -13.46 -36.88 -1.04
N GLY A 280 -14.45 -36.35 -1.77
CA GLY A 280 -14.89 -36.79 -3.10
C GLY A 280 -15.71 -38.08 -3.08
N ASN A 281 -16.48 -38.35 -2.03
CA ASN A 281 -17.24 -39.59 -1.87
C ASN A 281 -18.73 -39.47 -2.23
N THR A 282 -19.20 -38.30 -2.64
CA THR A 282 -20.59 -37.95 -2.97
C THR A 282 -21.55 -37.94 -1.77
N PHE A 283 -21.06 -37.56 -0.60
CA PHE A 283 -21.82 -37.08 0.55
C PHE A 283 -21.27 -35.70 0.95
N LEU A 284 -22.09 -34.87 1.58
CA LEU A 284 -21.66 -33.57 2.08
C LEU A 284 -20.83 -33.73 3.35
N ASP A 285 -19.73 -32.97 3.48
CA ASP A 285 -18.87 -33.00 4.68
C ASP A 285 -19.67 -32.65 5.95
N ALA A 286 -20.69 -31.78 5.84
CA ALA A 286 -21.62 -31.42 6.91
C ALA A 286 -22.43 -32.62 7.45
N CYS A 287 -22.53 -33.71 6.68
CA CYS A 287 -23.27 -34.91 7.02
C CYS A 287 -22.35 -36.09 7.38
N GLU A 288 -21.03 -35.88 7.44
CA GLU A 288 -20.06 -36.87 7.87
C GLU A 288 -19.83 -36.90 9.40
N VAL A 289 -20.82 -36.46 10.19
CA VAL A 289 -20.78 -36.49 11.65
C VAL A 289 -21.05 -37.91 12.15
N ASP A 290 -20.18 -38.42 13.03
CA ASP A 290 -20.27 -39.72 13.70
C ASP A 290 -19.88 -39.53 15.18
N CYS A 291 -20.77 -38.91 15.95
CA CYS A 291 -20.59 -38.58 17.37
C CYS A 291 -20.35 -39.81 18.24
N ASN A 292 -20.83 -40.97 17.78
CA ASN A 292 -20.78 -42.23 18.50
C ASN A 292 -19.60 -43.15 18.06
N GLU A 293 -18.74 -42.66 17.15
CA GLU A 293 -17.55 -43.30 16.57
C GLU A 293 -17.75 -44.73 16.02
N ASN A 294 -18.96 -45.09 15.55
CA ASN A 294 -19.22 -46.47 15.10
C ASN A 294 -18.87 -46.74 13.62
N GLY A 295 -18.63 -45.69 12.83
CA GLY A 295 -18.39 -45.75 11.40
C GLY A 295 -19.66 -45.71 10.54
N VAL A 296 -20.75 -45.21 11.10
CA VAL A 296 -22.01 -44.85 10.45
C VAL A 296 -22.32 -43.43 10.89
N PHE A 297 -22.67 -42.55 9.95
CA PHE A 297 -22.99 -41.17 10.27
C PHE A 297 -24.29 -41.06 11.06
N ASP A 298 -24.38 -40.09 11.95
CA ASP A 298 -25.43 -39.99 12.98
C ASP A 298 -26.84 -39.92 12.37
N PHE A 299 -27.03 -39.10 11.34
CA PHE A 299 -28.29 -39.00 10.60
C PHE A 299 -28.73 -40.37 10.03
N LEU A 300 -27.76 -41.20 9.62
CA LEU A 300 -28.01 -42.51 9.04
C LEU A 300 -28.31 -43.56 10.11
N ASP A 301 -27.68 -43.46 11.29
CA ASP A 301 -28.00 -44.29 12.45
C ASP A 301 -29.43 -44.03 12.96
N VAL A 302 -29.84 -42.76 13.01
CA VAL A 302 -31.22 -42.33 13.33
C VAL A 302 -32.19 -42.83 12.26
N LEU A 303 -31.92 -42.56 10.97
CA LEU A 303 -32.80 -42.89 9.85
C LEU A 303 -33.07 -44.40 9.70
N VAL A 304 -32.08 -45.26 9.98
CA VAL A 304 -32.27 -46.73 9.95
C VAL A 304 -32.84 -47.29 11.26
N GLY A 305 -33.00 -46.46 12.29
CA GLY A 305 -33.44 -46.86 13.63
C GLY A 305 -32.44 -47.79 14.33
N ALA A 306 -31.14 -47.55 14.14
CA ALA A 306 -30.07 -48.24 14.87
C ALA A 306 -29.91 -47.70 16.29
N VAL A 307 -30.15 -46.40 16.46
CA VAL A 307 -30.13 -45.65 17.72
C VAL A 307 -31.52 -45.07 18.03
N GLN A 308 -31.65 -44.47 19.21
CA GLN A 308 -32.84 -43.72 19.60
C GLN A 308 -32.52 -42.23 19.43
N ASP A 309 -33.46 -41.50 18.84
CA ASP A 309 -33.56 -40.04 18.78
C ASP A 309 -34.99 -39.73 19.25
N CYS A 310 -35.12 -39.10 20.42
CA CYS A 310 -36.39 -38.72 21.02
C CYS A 310 -36.71 -37.23 20.87
N THR A 311 -35.70 -36.40 20.61
CA THR A 311 -35.78 -34.93 20.40
C THR A 311 -36.15 -34.59 18.95
N LEU A 312 -35.92 -35.52 18.02
CA LEU A 312 -36.08 -35.43 16.56
C LEU A 312 -35.17 -34.37 15.91
N ASN A 313 -33.96 -34.21 16.43
CA ASN A 313 -32.93 -33.29 15.93
C ASN A 313 -31.98 -33.94 14.90
N GLY A 314 -32.08 -35.26 14.67
CA GLY A 314 -31.17 -36.01 13.78
C GLY A 314 -29.89 -36.51 14.46
N VAL A 315 -29.73 -36.27 15.76
CA VAL A 315 -28.62 -36.71 16.61
C VAL A 315 -29.12 -37.84 17.54
N PRO A 316 -28.30 -38.84 17.89
CA PRO A 316 -28.70 -39.89 18.82
C PRO A 316 -28.82 -39.36 20.26
N ASP A 317 -29.82 -39.83 21.03
CA ASP A 317 -30.03 -39.51 22.47
C ASP A 317 -28.72 -39.61 23.28
N SER A 318 -27.88 -40.60 22.96
CA SER A 318 -26.60 -40.84 23.64
C SER A 318 -25.54 -39.78 23.40
N CYS A 319 -25.70 -38.98 22.35
CA CYS A 319 -24.83 -37.85 22.02
C CYS A 319 -25.40 -36.54 22.58
N ASP A 320 -26.73 -36.34 22.54
CA ASP A 320 -27.40 -35.23 23.25
C ASP A 320 -27.08 -35.25 24.78
N ILE A 321 -27.05 -36.44 25.40
CA ILE A 321 -26.62 -36.60 26.80
C ILE A 321 -25.10 -36.38 26.98
N ALA A 322 -24.29 -36.66 25.96
CA ALA A 322 -22.83 -36.59 26.05
C ALA A 322 -22.25 -35.19 25.82
N ASP A 323 -22.91 -34.36 24.99
CA ASP A 323 -22.55 -32.96 24.79
C ASP A 323 -23.19 -32.02 25.84
N GLY A 324 -24.20 -32.51 26.56
CA GLY A 324 -24.88 -31.80 27.64
C GLY A 324 -26.04 -30.93 27.19
N SER A 325 -26.55 -31.15 25.97
CA SER A 325 -27.82 -30.57 25.52
C SER A 325 -29.03 -31.19 26.24
N GLU A 326 -28.92 -32.44 26.72
CA GLU A 326 -29.95 -33.14 27.49
C GLU A 326 -29.43 -33.76 28.82
N PHE A 327 -30.33 -33.99 29.78
CA PHE A 327 -30.01 -34.56 31.12
C PHE A 327 -30.51 -36.00 31.27
N ASP A 328 -29.75 -36.85 31.98
CA ASP A 328 -30.10 -38.24 32.36
C ASP A 328 -29.70 -38.45 33.83
N CYS A 329 -30.62 -38.23 34.77
CA CYS A 329 -30.31 -38.18 36.21
C CYS A 329 -30.15 -39.57 36.86
N ASP A 330 -30.78 -40.61 36.29
CA ASP A 330 -30.68 -41.99 36.79
C ASP A 330 -29.70 -42.89 36.00
N PHE A 331 -29.06 -42.33 34.97
CA PHE A 331 -28.03 -42.93 34.11
C PHE A 331 -28.52 -44.20 33.38
N ASP A 332 -29.78 -44.15 32.93
CA ASP A 332 -30.47 -45.24 32.23
C ASP A 332 -30.23 -45.22 30.71
N GLY A 333 -29.77 -44.07 30.17
CA GLY A 333 -29.46 -43.85 28.76
C GLY A 333 -30.61 -43.27 27.95
N VAL A 334 -31.64 -42.70 28.60
CA VAL A 334 -32.75 -41.96 28.00
C VAL A 334 -32.86 -40.59 28.68
N PRO A 335 -32.96 -39.47 27.92
CA PRO A 335 -33.12 -38.14 28.51
C PRO A 335 -34.31 -38.05 29.47
N ASP A 336 -34.14 -37.35 30.60
CA ASP A 336 -35.13 -37.18 31.67
C ASP A 336 -36.45 -36.61 31.12
N ASP A 337 -36.39 -35.64 30.20
CA ASP A 337 -37.57 -35.06 29.54
C ASP A 337 -38.31 -36.13 28.71
N CYS A 338 -37.59 -37.00 28.00
CA CYS A 338 -38.16 -38.12 27.27
C CYS A 338 -38.72 -39.22 28.22
N GLN A 339 -38.10 -39.44 29.38
CA GLN A 339 -38.62 -40.31 30.42
C GLN A 339 -39.94 -39.78 31.01
N ILE A 340 -39.99 -38.50 31.40
CA ILE A 340 -41.16 -37.83 32.00
C ILE A 340 -42.32 -37.73 30.99
N LEU A 341 -42.04 -37.46 29.72
CA LEU A 341 -43.03 -37.54 28.63
C LEU A 341 -43.65 -38.95 28.50
N SER A 342 -42.88 -40.00 28.83
CA SER A 342 -43.33 -41.40 28.74
C SER A 342 -44.10 -41.90 29.96
N ASP A 343 -43.70 -41.52 31.19
CA ASP A 343 -44.41 -41.82 32.44
C ASP A 343 -44.44 -40.61 33.41
N PRO A 344 -45.48 -39.77 33.31
CA PRO A 344 -45.72 -38.64 34.23
C PRO A 344 -46.03 -39.02 35.69
N SER A 345 -45.78 -40.27 36.12
CA SER A 345 -45.81 -40.66 37.54
C SER A 345 -44.42 -40.77 38.17
N LEU A 346 -43.37 -40.51 37.40
CA LEU A 346 -42.00 -40.31 37.88
C LEU A 346 -41.78 -38.91 38.48
N ASP A 347 -42.59 -37.92 38.09
CA ASP A 347 -42.66 -36.58 38.71
C ASP A 347 -44.03 -36.44 39.42
N LEU A 348 -44.09 -36.68 40.73
CA LEU A 348 -45.34 -36.58 41.50
C LEU A 348 -45.65 -35.16 41.97
N ASN A 349 -44.66 -34.27 41.99
CA ASN A 349 -44.82 -32.91 42.51
C ASN A 349 -45.07 -31.87 41.40
N GLY A 350 -44.76 -32.21 40.15
CA GLY A 350 -44.99 -31.43 38.93
C GLY A 350 -43.87 -30.44 38.60
N ASN A 351 -42.63 -30.71 39.00
CA ASN A 351 -41.47 -29.83 38.80
C ASN A 351 -40.64 -30.14 37.54
N SER A 352 -41.01 -31.15 36.76
CA SER A 352 -40.23 -31.67 35.63
C SER A 352 -38.86 -32.28 35.99
N PHE A 353 -38.70 -32.75 37.24
CA PHE A 353 -37.60 -33.64 37.66
C PHE A 353 -38.17 -34.97 38.15
N ILE A 354 -37.40 -36.04 38.03
CA ILE A 354 -37.79 -37.37 38.51
C ILE A 354 -37.66 -37.44 40.03
N ASP A 355 -38.75 -37.79 40.75
CA ASP A 355 -38.84 -37.93 42.21
C ASP A 355 -37.69 -38.78 42.82
N SER A 356 -37.22 -39.82 42.11
CA SER A 356 -36.13 -40.68 42.60
C SER A 356 -34.73 -40.08 42.48
N CYS A 357 -34.60 -38.94 41.82
CA CYS A 357 -33.40 -38.09 41.80
C CYS A 357 -33.46 -36.97 42.87
N GLU A 358 -34.49 -36.93 43.72
CA GLU A 358 -34.56 -36.02 44.89
C GLU A 358 -33.75 -36.52 46.10
N ILE A 359 -33.36 -35.59 46.98
CA ILE A 359 -32.25 -35.76 47.94
C ILE A 359 -32.69 -36.37 49.31
N ASP A 360 -31.86 -37.27 49.86
CA ASP A 360 -31.87 -37.81 51.24
C ASP A 360 -30.45 -37.59 51.82
N CYS A 361 -30.22 -36.40 52.36
CA CYS A 361 -28.88 -35.89 52.71
C CYS A 361 -28.23 -36.68 53.86
N ASN A 362 -28.99 -36.91 54.94
CA ASN A 362 -28.51 -37.60 56.15
C ASN A 362 -28.53 -39.14 56.02
N GLN A 363 -29.01 -39.67 54.88
CA GLN A 363 -29.08 -41.08 54.52
C GLN A 363 -29.84 -41.95 55.54
N ASN A 364 -30.80 -41.36 56.28
CA ASN A 364 -31.56 -42.10 57.29
C ASN A 364 -32.71 -42.93 56.69
N GLY A 365 -33.03 -42.72 55.41
CA GLY A 365 -34.12 -43.39 54.69
C GLY A 365 -35.45 -42.63 54.79
N SER A 366 -35.38 -41.31 54.92
CA SER A 366 -36.46 -40.33 55.00
C SER A 366 -35.94 -39.08 54.31
N PHE A 367 -36.61 -38.64 53.24
CA PHE A 367 -36.17 -37.45 52.49
C PHE A 367 -36.25 -36.19 53.37
N ASP A 368 -35.37 -35.24 53.08
CA ASP A 368 -35.07 -34.05 53.90
C ASP A 368 -36.34 -33.31 54.37
N TYR A 369 -37.24 -33.03 53.42
CA TYR A 369 -38.56 -32.42 53.66
C TYR A 369 -39.41 -33.16 54.72
N LEU A 370 -39.33 -34.49 54.80
CA LEU A 370 -40.05 -35.30 55.77
C LEU A 370 -39.40 -35.30 57.16
N ASP A 371 -38.09 -35.08 57.25
CA ASP A 371 -37.38 -35.01 58.54
C ASP A 371 -37.63 -33.68 59.24
N VAL A 372 -37.59 -32.59 58.48
CA VAL A 372 -38.03 -31.26 58.92
C VAL A 372 -39.50 -31.30 59.35
N LEU A 373 -40.40 -31.76 58.47
CA LEU A 373 -41.85 -31.79 58.75
C LEU A 373 -42.20 -32.77 59.90
N GLY A 374 -41.39 -33.81 60.08
CA GLY A 374 -41.49 -34.77 61.18
C GLY A 374 -40.99 -34.24 62.52
N GLY A 375 -40.15 -33.19 62.50
CA GLY A 375 -39.41 -32.70 63.67
C GLY A 375 -38.43 -33.73 64.22
N THR A 376 -37.86 -34.56 63.33
CA THR A 376 -36.79 -35.52 63.64
C THR A 376 -35.41 -34.87 63.57
N SER A 377 -35.26 -33.89 62.70
CA SER A 377 -34.09 -33.00 62.60
C SER A 377 -34.49 -31.55 62.90
N ALA A 378 -33.50 -30.69 63.12
CA ALA A 378 -33.71 -29.25 63.23
C ALA A 378 -33.62 -28.59 61.83
N ASP A 379 -34.26 -27.45 61.69
CA ASP A 379 -34.31 -26.61 60.48
C ASP A 379 -34.60 -25.20 61.02
N CYS A 380 -33.55 -24.38 61.10
CA CYS A 380 -33.58 -23.08 61.75
C CYS A 380 -33.86 -21.93 60.76
N ASP A 381 -33.56 -22.11 59.47
CA ASP A 381 -33.79 -21.13 58.40
C ASP A 381 -35.14 -21.35 57.65
N ALA A 382 -35.77 -22.51 57.85
CA ALA A 382 -36.99 -23.01 57.22
C ALA A 382 -36.87 -23.38 55.73
N ASN A 383 -35.67 -23.79 55.28
CA ASN A 383 -35.40 -24.18 53.88
C ASN A 383 -35.89 -25.60 53.50
N THR A 384 -36.33 -26.40 54.48
CA THR A 384 -36.77 -27.82 54.37
C THR A 384 -35.70 -28.89 54.21
N VAL A 385 -34.42 -28.50 54.32
CA VAL A 385 -33.25 -29.33 54.58
C VAL A 385 -32.96 -29.31 56.09
N PRO A 386 -32.45 -30.41 56.68
CA PRO A 386 -31.96 -30.42 58.06
C PRO A 386 -30.72 -29.54 58.30
N ASP A 387 -30.67 -28.81 59.43
CA ASP A 387 -29.48 -28.03 59.88
C ASP A 387 -28.19 -28.89 59.88
N GLU A 388 -28.32 -30.17 60.26
CA GLU A 388 -27.21 -31.14 60.28
C GLU A 388 -26.72 -31.55 58.88
N CYS A 389 -27.57 -31.48 57.87
CA CYS A 389 -27.21 -31.65 56.48
C CYS A 389 -26.67 -30.37 55.88
N ASP A 390 -27.25 -29.21 56.22
CA ASP A 390 -26.73 -27.93 55.78
C ASP A 390 -25.27 -27.76 56.21
N ILE A 391 -24.91 -28.18 57.43
CA ILE A 391 -23.51 -28.20 57.88
C ILE A 391 -22.66 -29.27 57.15
N GLU A 392 -23.18 -30.48 56.90
CA GLU A 392 -22.41 -31.54 56.23
C GLU A 392 -22.19 -31.28 54.73
N ASN A 393 -23.15 -30.61 54.07
CA ASN A 393 -23.09 -30.16 52.68
C ASN A 393 -22.32 -28.83 52.52
N GLY A 394 -22.27 -27.99 53.56
CA GLY A 394 -21.68 -26.66 53.53
C GLY A 394 -22.65 -25.52 53.19
N ASP A 395 -23.96 -25.79 53.13
CA ASP A 395 -25.03 -24.80 52.95
C ASP A 395 -25.17 -23.86 54.18
N GLN A 396 -24.73 -24.31 55.37
CA GLN A 396 -24.57 -23.48 56.56
C GLN A 396 -23.23 -23.74 57.28
N LEU A 397 -22.66 -22.71 57.92
CA LEU A 397 -21.36 -22.77 58.62
C LEU A 397 -21.51 -23.11 60.11
N ASP A 398 -20.50 -23.77 60.69
CA ASP A 398 -20.34 -24.07 62.13
C ASP A 398 -18.85 -23.91 62.48
N CYS A 399 -18.36 -22.66 62.44
CA CYS A 399 -16.95 -22.31 62.58
C CYS A 399 -16.30 -22.82 63.89
N GLN A 400 -17.06 -22.80 64.98
CA GLN A 400 -16.70 -23.27 66.32
C GLN A 400 -16.89 -24.78 66.51
N ASN A 401 -17.50 -25.48 65.54
CA ASN A 401 -17.74 -26.92 65.51
C ASN A 401 -18.54 -27.42 66.74
N ASP A 402 -19.62 -26.72 67.10
CA ASP A 402 -20.48 -27.05 68.25
C ASP A 402 -21.75 -27.82 67.91
N GLY A 403 -22.07 -27.94 66.61
CA GLY A 403 -23.24 -28.65 66.07
C GLY A 403 -24.49 -27.78 65.98
N THR A 404 -24.32 -26.46 65.98
CA THR A 404 -25.37 -25.46 65.77
C THR A 404 -24.90 -24.52 64.66
N PRO A 405 -25.65 -24.32 63.55
CA PRO A 405 -25.23 -23.38 62.54
C PRO A 405 -25.03 -21.97 63.09
N ASP A 406 -24.03 -21.26 62.56
CA ASP A 406 -23.65 -19.90 62.93
C ASP A 406 -24.85 -18.94 62.83
N SER A 407 -25.64 -19.08 61.76
CA SER A 407 -26.91 -18.37 61.54
C SER A 407 -27.86 -18.51 62.75
N CYS A 408 -28.03 -19.71 63.28
CA CYS A 408 -28.93 -20.02 64.38
C CYS A 408 -28.40 -19.45 65.71
N GLN A 409 -27.08 -19.43 65.91
CA GLN A 409 -26.44 -18.85 67.10
C GLN A 409 -26.64 -17.33 67.17
N LEU A 410 -26.67 -16.66 66.03
CA LEU A 410 -26.96 -15.23 65.93
C LEU A 410 -28.46 -14.94 66.11
N ILE A 411 -29.34 -15.79 65.56
CA ILE A 411 -30.80 -15.71 65.78
C ILE A 411 -31.16 -15.86 67.27
N ASP A 412 -30.54 -16.81 67.98
CA ASP A 412 -30.74 -17.02 69.42
C ASP A 412 -29.93 -16.04 70.31
N GLY A 413 -29.00 -15.28 69.72
CA GLY A 413 -28.20 -14.25 70.39
C GLY A 413 -27.20 -14.81 71.41
N THR A 414 -26.65 -15.99 71.12
CA THR A 414 -25.57 -16.61 71.93
C THR A 414 -24.19 -16.08 71.58
N SER A 415 -24.02 -15.61 70.35
CA SER A 415 -22.80 -15.00 69.81
C SER A 415 -23.05 -13.52 69.46
N ASN A 416 -21.98 -12.73 69.37
CA ASN A 416 -22.04 -11.40 68.75
C ASN A 416 -21.61 -11.53 67.29
N ASP A 417 -22.07 -10.58 66.49
CA ASP A 417 -21.75 -10.40 65.07
C ASP A 417 -21.71 -8.87 64.87
N CYS A 418 -20.50 -8.31 64.85
CA CYS A 418 -20.25 -6.87 64.89
C CYS A 418 -20.23 -6.23 63.49
N ASN A 419 -19.88 -7.00 62.48
CA ASN A 419 -19.90 -6.66 61.05
C ASN A 419 -21.28 -6.96 60.40
N SER A 420 -22.13 -7.75 61.07
CA SER A 420 -23.42 -8.28 60.58
C SER A 420 -23.28 -9.24 59.40
N ASN A 421 -22.17 -9.99 59.32
CA ASN A 421 -21.83 -10.90 58.21
C ASN A 421 -22.50 -12.29 58.31
N GLY A 422 -23.08 -12.66 59.46
CA GLY A 422 -23.68 -13.98 59.69
C GLY A 422 -22.74 -15.02 60.35
N THR A 423 -21.49 -14.65 60.59
CA THR A 423 -20.45 -15.37 61.33
C THR A 423 -20.30 -14.75 62.73
N PRO A 424 -20.03 -15.53 63.79
CA PRO A 424 -19.67 -15.01 65.10
C PRO A 424 -18.32 -14.28 65.15
N ASP A 425 -18.24 -13.16 65.88
CA ASP A 425 -16.99 -12.40 66.16
C ASP A 425 -15.81 -13.32 66.61
N ASP A 426 -16.10 -14.38 67.38
CA ASP A 426 -15.09 -15.33 67.91
C ASP A 426 -14.50 -16.27 66.82
N CYS A 427 -14.99 -16.19 65.59
CA CYS A 427 -14.59 -16.96 64.41
C CYS A 427 -14.06 -16.11 63.24
N ASP A 428 -14.21 -14.80 63.31
CA ASP A 428 -13.65 -13.88 62.31
C ASP A 428 -12.11 -13.76 62.48
N PRO A 429 -11.37 -13.40 61.42
CA PRO A 429 -9.91 -13.20 61.48
C PRO A 429 -9.47 -12.05 62.41
N ASP A 430 -8.20 -12.09 62.85
CA ASP A 430 -7.52 -11.12 63.75
C ASP A 430 -6.05 -11.06 63.29
N PHE A 431 -5.73 -10.09 62.42
CA PHE A 431 -4.50 -10.05 61.63
C PHE A 431 -3.29 -9.48 62.40
N ASP A 432 -3.42 -8.36 63.12
CA ASP A 432 -2.35 -7.83 63.99
C ASP A 432 -2.22 -8.57 65.35
N GLY A 433 -3.30 -9.25 65.80
CA GLY A 433 -3.35 -10.00 67.06
C GLY A 433 -3.78 -9.17 68.29
N ASP A 434 -4.49 -8.06 68.11
CA ASP A 434 -5.02 -7.14 69.13
C ASP A 434 -6.16 -7.75 69.99
N LEU A 435 -6.88 -8.74 69.44
CA LEU A 435 -8.16 -9.31 69.93
C LEU A 435 -9.42 -8.48 69.58
N ILE A 436 -9.37 -7.70 68.50
CA ILE A 436 -10.51 -7.17 67.77
C ILE A 436 -10.50 -7.87 66.40
N PRO A 437 -11.61 -8.48 65.93
CA PRO A 437 -11.62 -9.09 64.60
C PRO A 437 -11.53 -8.04 63.50
N ASP A 438 -10.90 -8.39 62.38
CA ASP A 438 -10.50 -7.48 61.29
C ASP A 438 -11.63 -6.55 60.83
N ASP A 439 -12.83 -7.09 60.60
CA ASP A 439 -14.02 -6.33 60.15
C ASP A 439 -14.52 -5.28 61.15
N CYS A 440 -14.05 -5.36 62.39
CA CYS A 440 -14.40 -4.46 63.50
C CYS A 440 -13.18 -3.73 64.07
N ASP A 441 -11.99 -3.97 63.51
CA ASP A 441 -10.81 -3.13 63.70
C ASP A 441 -10.89 -1.87 62.80
N SER A 442 -10.03 -0.91 63.10
CA SER A 442 -9.80 0.32 62.36
C SER A 442 -8.38 0.46 61.81
N ASP A 443 -7.48 -0.49 62.10
CA ASP A 443 -6.03 -0.51 61.81
C ASP A 443 -5.59 -2.00 61.75
N ILE A 444 -6.09 -2.77 60.77
CA ILE A 444 -6.09 -4.26 60.73
C ILE A 444 -4.70 -4.89 60.84
N ASP A 445 -3.66 -4.24 60.32
CA ASP A 445 -2.27 -4.73 60.35
C ASP A 445 -1.37 -4.01 61.37
N GLY A 446 -1.88 -2.94 61.98
CA GLY A 446 -1.20 -2.15 62.99
C GLY A 446 0.01 -1.35 62.49
N ASP A 447 0.12 -1.08 61.18
CA ASP A 447 1.14 -0.20 60.59
C ASP A 447 0.97 1.27 61.08
N GLY A 448 -0.29 1.69 61.31
CA GLY A 448 -0.67 3.03 61.74
C GLY A 448 -1.43 3.88 60.70
N CYS A 449 -1.72 3.32 59.52
CA CYS A 449 -2.65 3.79 58.50
C CYS A 449 -4.04 3.17 58.75
N PRO A 450 -5.05 3.95 59.17
CA PRO A 450 -6.37 3.37 59.45
C PRO A 450 -7.04 2.85 58.18
N ASN A 451 -7.63 1.64 58.20
CA ASN A 451 -8.26 0.92 57.07
C ASN A 451 -9.08 1.83 56.13
N SER A 452 -9.78 2.83 56.67
CA SER A 452 -10.59 3.81 55.93
C SER A 452 -9.80 4.77 55.01
N THR A 453 -8.48 4.73 55.08
CA THR A 453 -7.50 5.61 54.43
C THR A 453 -6.23 4.87 54.03
N ASP A 454 -6.23 3.56 54.21
CA ASP A 454 -5.15 2.68 53.79
C ASP A 454 -5.51 2.08 52.44
N ALA A 455 -4.55 2.03 51.53
CA ALA A 455 -4.69 1.31 50.27
C ALA A 455 -4.43 -0.20 50.47
N CYS A 456 -3.57 -0.54 51.46
CA CYS A 456 -3.18 -1.90 51.82
C CYS A 456 -3.51 -2.28 53.27
N PRO A 457 -4.80 -2.45 53.67
CA PRO A 457 -5.16 -2.75 55.07
C PRO A 457 -4.65 -4.09 55.65
N MET A 458 -3.78 -4.80 54.93
CA MET A 458 -3.25 -6.13 55.25
C MET A 458 -1.72 -6.22 55.01
N ASP A 459 -1.03 -5.12 54.67
CA ASP A 459 0.43 -5.11 54.51
C ASP A 459 1.12 -4.04 55.38
N ALA A 460 1.61 -4.50 56.52
CA ALA A 460 2.32 -3.69 57.50
C ALA A 460 3.67 -3.10 57.03
N ASP A 461 4.10 -3.34 55.77
CA ASP A 461 5.28 -2.70 55.17
C ASP A 461 4.94 -1.46 54.29
N GLY A 462 3.66 -1.15 53.95
CA GLY A 462 3.30 0.11 53.26
C GLY A 462 1.80 0.39 53.00
N CYS A 463 1.40 1.67 53.00
CA CYS A 463 0.00 2.11 52.84
C CYS A 463 -0.41 2.63 51.44
N LEU A 464 0.33 2.23 50.39
CA LEU A 464 0.07 2.64 49.00
C LEU A 464 -0.01 1.38 48.12
N ASP A 465 -1.03 1.40 47.29
CA ASP A 465 -1.41 0.43 46.27
C ASP A 465 -2.02 1.30 45.17
N THR A 466 -1.30 1.41 44.06
CA THR A 466 -1.50 2.43 43.03
C THR A 466 -2.46 1.95 41.94
N ASP A 467 -2.43 0.65 41.61
CA ASP A 467 -3.31 -0.02 40.65
C ASP A 467 -4.64 -0.53 41.25
N MET A 468 -4.65 -0.80 42.57
CA MET A 468 -5.73 -1.36 43.37
C MET A 468 -5.96 -2.88 43.19
N ASP A 469 -4.94 -3.68 42.86
CA ASP A 469 -5.04 -5.16 42.83
C ASP A 469 -4.98 -5.82 44.22
N GLY A 470 -4.41 -5.12 45.21
CA GLY A 470 -4.26 -5.58 46.60
C GLY A 470 -2.89 -6.13 46.97
N ILE A 471 -1.91 -6.03 46.09
CA ILE A 471 -0.48 -5.92 46.38
C ILE A 471 -0.19 -4.40 46.58
N CYS A 472 1.00 -4.02 47.04
CA CYS A 472 1.35 -2.66 47.45
C CYS A 472 2.61 -2.20 46.74
N ASP A 473 2.76 -0.91 46.40
CA ASP A 473 3.88 -0.32 45.62
C ASP A 473 5.32 -0.68 46.10
N TYR A 474 5.46 -1.25 47.30
CA TYR A 474 6.75 -1.68 47.85
C TYR A 474 7.08 -3.17 47.62
N ALA A 475 6.05 -3.97 47.40
CA ALA A 475 6.09 -5.42 47.19
C ALA A 475 5.60 -5.83 45.79
N ASP A 476 5.00 -4.89 45.05
CA ASP A 476 4.60 -5.06 43.66
C ASP A 476 5.80 -5.12 42.70
N PRO A 477 5.67 -5.84 41.58
CA PRO A 477 6.48 -5.65 40.39
C PRO A 477 5.78 -4.92 39.24
N ASP A 478 4.49 -4.55 39.39
CA ASP A 478 3.62 -3.93 38.37
C ASP A 478 2.77 -2.87 39.10
N ASP A 479 3.40 -1.75 39.51
CA ASP A 479 2.82 -0.70 40.38
C ASP A 479 1.50 -0.07 39.83
N ASP A 480 1.24 -0.21 38.52
CA ASP A 480 0.15 0.41 37.74
C ASP A 480 -0.90 -0.60 37.23
N GLY A 481 -0.57 -1.90 37.23
CA GLY A 481 -1.48 -3.03 37.06
C GLY A 481 -1.86 -3.34 35.61
N ASP A 482 -1.11 -2.83 34.64
CA ASP A 482 -1.43 -2.97 33.22
C ASP A 482 -0.97 -4.30 32.60
N GLY A 483 -0.08 -5.02 33.31
CA GLY A 483 0.48 -6.31 32.91
C GLY A 483 1.96 -6.26 32.54
N VAL A 484 2.62 -5.10 32.63
CA VAL A 484 4.05 -4.92 32.40
C VAL A 484 4.81 -4.71 33.72
N ASP A 485 5.93 -5.42 33.90
CA ASP A 485 6.79 -5.29 35.10
C ASP A 485 7.52 -3.93 35.09
N ASP A 486 7.58 -3.19 36.20
CA ASP A 486 8.13 -1.82 36.35
C ASP A 486 9.50 -1.57 35.66
N LEU A 487 10.28 -2.65 35.47
CA LEU A 487 11.59 -2.62 34.84
C LEU A 487 11.55 -2.58 33.31
N CYS A 488 10.44 -3.03 32.73
CA CYS A 488 10.10 -2.89 31.33
C CYS A 488 8.97 -1.87 31.13
N ASP A 489 8.17 -1.54 32.14
CA ASP A 489 7.09 -0.58 31.98
C ASP A 489 7.65 0.83 31.69
N VAL A 490 7.23 1.39 30.55
CA VAL A 490 7.56 2.75 30.12
C VAL A 490 7.15 3.83 31.13
N ASP A 491 6.11 3.59 31.94
CA ASP A 491 5.67 4.47 33.04
C ASP A 491 6.72 4.60 34.16
N SER A 492 7.46 3.52 34.41
CA SER A 492 8.36 3.34 35.56
C SER A 492 9.84 3.39 35.21
N THR A 493 10.23 2.90 34.03
CA THR A 493 11.58 3.11 33.46
C THR A 493 11.80 4.55 33.02
N PHE A 494 10.73 5.22 32.56
CA PHE A 494 10.74 6.47 31.81
C PHE A 494 11.59 6.41 30.51
N GLY A 495 11.68 5.23 29.88
CA GLY A 495 12.38 5.04 28.61
C GLY A 495 11.56 5.42 27.38
N GLN A 496 11.70 4.66 26.29
CA GLN A 496 10.89 4.85 25.08
C GLN A 496 9.78 3.73 25.01
N ASP A 497 9.12 3.40 23.89
CA ASP A 497 7.81 2.67 23.71
C ASP A 497 7.45 2.47 22.20
N CYS A 498 8.14 1.65 21.38
CA CYS A 498 7.98 1.69 19.91
C CYS A 498 6.83 0.81 19.38
N ASP A 499 6.72 -0.43 19.89
CA ASP A 499 5.57 -1.35 19.72
C ASP A 499 4.31 -0.68 20.31
N SER A 500 4.54 0.15 21.33
CA SER A 500 3.58 0.68 22.30
C SER A 500 2.77 -0.42 23.00
N ASN A 501 3.36 -1.60 23.27
CA ASN A 501 2.67 -2.68 23.99
C ASN A 501 2.78 -2.56 25.52
N GLY A 502 3.43 -1.48 25.99
CA GLY A 502 3.65 -1.10 27.40
C GLY A 502 5.09 -1.35 27.84
N ILE A 503 5.81 -2.17 27.08
CA ILE A 503 7.20 -2.58 27.31
C ILE A 503 8.13 -1.57 26.62
N ASP A 504 9.04 -0.92 27.34
CA ASP A 504 10.00 0.08 26.84
C ASP A 504 10.62 -0.22 25.45
N ASP A 505 10.74 0.74 24.51
CA ASP A 505 11.30 0.65 23.11
C ASP A 505 12.61 -0.15 23.06
N SER A 506 13.38 -0.04 24.14
CA SER A 506 14.62 -0.77 24.34
C SER A 506 14.42 -2.29 24.56
N CYS A 507 13.18 -2.73 24.46
CA CYS A 507 12.59 -4.04 24.66
C CYS A 507 11.40 -4.33 23.69
N ASP A 508 10.92 -3.38 22.84
CA ASP A 508 9.61 -3.47 22.10
C ASP A 508 9.38 -2.47 20.90
N PRO A 509 9.62 -2.83 19.60
CA PRO A 509 9.30 -1.91 18.44
C PRO A 509 8.40 -2.08 17.12
N ASP A 510 7.94 -3.25 16.61
CA ASP A 510 7.34 -3.67 15.25
C ASP A 510 7.03 -2.71 14.00
N LEU A 511 7.66 -2.93 12.79
CA LEU A 511 7.38 -2.21 11.48
C LEU A 511 6.99 -3.10 10.28
N ASP A 512 7.75 -4.15 9.91
CA ASP A 512 7.36 -5.02 8.77
C ASP A 512 6.12 -5.90 9.11
N GLY A 513 5.82 -6.01 10.41
CA GLY A 513 4.68 -6.74 10.96
C GLY A 513 4.92 -8.25 11.07
N ASP A 514 6.16 -8.72 11.00
CA ASP A 514 6.54 -10.11 11.28
C ASP A 514 6.60 -10.42 12.79
N LEU A 515 6.37 -9.40 13.64
CA LEU A 515 6.52 -9.38 15.10
C LEU A 515 7.99 -9.19 15.55
N ILE A 516 8.78 -8.48 14.74
CA ILE A 516 10.09 -7.90 15.07
C ILE A 516 9.98 -6.36 14.98
N PRO A 517 9.79 -5.68 16.12
CA PRO A 517 10.82 -4.77 16.58
C PRO A 517 11.75 -3.95 15.64
N ASP A 518 11.35 -2.85 14.99
CA ASP A 518 12.20 -1.77 14.37
C ASP A 518 13.60 -1.58 14.99
N ASN A 519 13.70 -1.28 16.30
CA ASN A 519 14.99 -1.05 16.96
C ASN A 519 15.90 -2.31 17.01
N CYS A 520 15.39 -3.44 16.49
CA CYS A 520 15.94 -4.78 16.40
C CYS A 520 15.72 -5.44 15.02
N ASP A 521 15.10 -4.76 14.05
CA ASP A 521 14.93 -5.25 12.69
C ASP A 521 16.19 -4.89 11.87
N GLU A 522 16.38 -5.56 10.74
CA GLU A 522 17.47 -5.33 9.77
C GLU A 522 16.94 -5.05 8.36
N ASP A 523 15.62 -5.15 8.16
CA ASP A 523 14.83 -4.96 6.93
C ASP A 523 13.52 -4.30 7.38
N ASP A 524 13.62 -3.13 8.07
CA ASP A 524 12.53 -2.56 8.90
C ASP A 524 11.16 -2.54 8.17
N ASP A 525 11.11 -2.37 6.84
CA ASP A 525 9.88 -2.31 6.05
C ASP A 525 9.49 -3.62 5.30
N GLY A 526 10.32 -4.66 5.41
CA GLY A 526 10.12 -6.00 4.86
C GLY A 526 10.13 -6.09 3.33
N ASP A 527 10.69 -5.11 2.63
CA ASP A 527 10.78 -5.12 1.16
C ASP A 527 11.83 -6.12 0.62
N GLY A 528 12.80 -6.50 1.47
CA GLY A 528 13.91 -7.40 1.16
C GLY A 528 15.27 -6.70 0.95
N VAL A 529 15.36 -5.40 1.25
CA VAL A 529 16.58 -4.58 1.23
C VAL A 529 16.91 -4.14 2.65
N PHE A 530 18.00 -4.67 3.21
CA PHE A 530 18.42 -4.32 4.57
C PHE A 530 18.70 -2.81 4.75
N ASP A 531 18.32 -2.20 5.88
CA ASP A 531 18.37 -0.74 6.15
C ASP A 531 19.75 -0.06 5.93
N ILE A 532 20.84 -0.83 5.99
CA ILE A 532 22.19 -0.36 5.67
C ILE A 532 22.41 -0.05 4.17
N CYS A 533 21.61 -0.69 3.31
CA CYS A 533 21.62 -0.54 1.87
C CYS A 533 20.27 -0.07 1.31
N ASP A 534 19.25 0.08 2.16
CA ASP A 534 17.96 0.65 1.78
C ASP A 534 18.07 2.17 1.66
N ALA A 535 17.48 2.70 0.59
CA ALA A 535 17.38 4.13 0.34
C ALA A 535 16.15 4.78 0.97
N ASP A 536 15.13 3.99 1.31
CA ASP A 536 13.86 4.42 1.87
C ASP A 536 13.83 4.33 3.42
N SER A 537 14.62 3.44 4.05
CA SER A 537 14.83 3.36 5.52
C SER A 537 15.82 4.37 6.13
N ALA A 538 15.80 4.47 7.46
CA ALA A 538 16.70 5.33 8.23
C ALA A 538 18.08 4.65 8.44
N PRO A 539 19.20 5.41 8.50
CA PRO A 539 20.52 4.81 8.57
C PRO A 539 20.78 4.14 9.93
N ILE A 540 21.15 2.86 9.91
CA ILE A 540 21.50 2.07 11.11
C ILE A 540 22.54 2.82 11.97
N VAL A 541 22.09 3.40 13.08
CA VAL A 541 22.94 4.13 14.03
C VAL A 541 23.42 3.22 15.16
N PRO A 542 24.72 3.27 15.52
CA PRO A 542 25.20 2.66 16.76
C PRO A 542 24.37 3.07 17.99
N PRO A 543 23.95 2.13 18.86
CA PRO A 543 23.05 2.41 19.98
C PRO A 543 23.52 3.58 20.87
N GLY A 544 22.61 4.53 21.11
CA GLY A 544 22.88 5.76 21.87
C GLY A 544 23.42 6.93 21.05
N LEU A 545 23.26 6.90 19.73
CA LEU A 545 23.41 8.07 18.85
C LEU A 545 22.04 8.56 18.38
N ASP A 546 21.85 9.88 18.35
CA ASP A 546 20.65 10.59 17.87
C ASP A 546 21.00 11.26 16.53
N PRO A 547 20.73 10.62 15.38
CA PRO A 547 21.03 11.16 14.06
C PRO A 547 19.98 12.18 13.62
N PHE A 548 20.39 13.14 12.80
CA PHE A 548 19.47 14.13 12.23
C PHE A 548 19.77 14.43 10.76
N GLN A 549 18.74 14.39 9.93
CA GLN A 549 18.84 14.59 8.47
C GLN A 549 18.79 16.07 8.07
N TRP A 550 19.52 16.44 7.01
CA TRP A 550 19.30 17.67 6.25
C TRP A 550 18.49 17.40 4.98
N THR A 551 17.18 17.23 5.13
CA THR A 551 16.29 16.80 4.03
C THR A 551 16.37 17.69 2.79
N ALA A 552 16.18 17.10 1.61
CA ALA A 552 15.97 17.86 0.37
C ALA A 552 14.81 18.88 0.47
N ALA A 553 13.78 18.59 1.29
CA ALA A 553 12.67 19.51 1.55
C ALA A 553 13.08 20.78 2.32
N GLU A 554 14.11 20.71 3.16
CA GLU A 554 14.77 21.87 3.79
C GLU A 554 15.79 22.56 2.85
N GLY A 555 15.96 22.07 1.63
CA GLY A 555 16.98 22.51 0.67
C GLY A 555 18.37 21.94 0.96
N GLY A 556 18.43 20.75 1.56
CA GLY A 556 19.65 20.01 1.85
C GLY A 556 20.02 18.90 0.88
N ASN A 557 21.02 18.13 1.27
CA ASN A 557 21.57 16.99 0.53
C ASN A 557 20.92 15.64 0.89
N SER A 558 19.91 15.63 1.78
CA SER A 558 19.32 14.41 2.38
C SER A 558 20.30 13.57 3.24
N HIS A 559 21.52 14.05 3.49
CA HIS A 559 22.45 13.33 4.36
C HIS A 559 21.97 13.37 5.82
N TRP A 560 22.27 12.30 6.55
CA TRP A 560 22.10 12.22 8.01
C TRP A 560 23.40 12.56 8.72
N TYR A 561 23.31 13.15 9.91
CA TYR A 561 24.48 13.55 10.72
C TYR A 561 24.29 13.13 12.18
N ALA A 562 25.32 12.58 12.83
CA ALA A 562 25.28 12.24 14.26
C ALA A 562 26.57 12.64 14.99
N GLY A 563 26.44 13.11 16.23
CA GLY A 563 27.56 13.49 17.08
C GLY A 563 28.00 12.38 18.02
N VAL A 564 29.24 11.90 17.90
CA VAL A 564 29.78 10.85 18.77
C VAL A 564 30.66 11.47 19.86
N LYS A 565 30.32 11.23 21.13
CA LYS A 565 31.10 11.66 22.30
C LYS A 565 31.73 10.46 23.02
N PRO A 566 32.94 10.02 22.64
CA PRO A 566 33.59 8.90 23.33
C PRO A 566 33.91 9.27 24.78
N GLY A 567 33.70 8.33 25.71
CA GLY A 567 34.03 8.46 27.14
C GLY A 567 35.53 8.51 27.46
N GLY A 568 36.36 8.93 26.51
CA GLY A 568 37.81 8.94 26.55
C GLY A 568 38.41 9.54 25.28
N THR A 569 39.74 9.49 25.18
CA THR A 569 40.51 10.08 24.07
C THR A 569 40.48 9.19 22.83
N ILE A 570 39.89 9.64 21.72
CA ILE A 570 39.89 8.97 20.40
C ILE A 570 40.93 9.61 19.47
N SER A 571 41.56 8.90 18.54
CA SER A 571 42.42 9.53 17.50
C SER A 571 41.66 9.69 16.18
N TRP A 572 42.00 10.67 15.34
CA TRP A 572 41.37 10.84 14.01
C TRP A 572 41.33 9.54 13.19
N ASP A 573 42.44 8.79 13.12
CA ASP A 573 42.49 7.52 12.36
C ASP A 573 41.60 6.42 12.98
N LEU A 574 41.15 6.58 14.23
CA LEU A 574 40.21 5.70 14.93
C LEU A 574 38.76 6.23 14.87
N ALA A 575 38.56 7.54 14.76
CA ALA A 575 37.27 8.16 14.48
C ALA A 575 36.80 7.83 13.04
N LEU A 576 37.74 7.78 12.08
CA LEU A 576 37.49 7.25 10.73
C LEU A 576 37.03 5.79 10.82
N GLN A 577 37.84 4.90 11.41
CA GLN A 577 37.46 3.49 11.62
C GLN A 577 36.14 3.29 12.40
N TYR A 578 35.76 4.22 13.27
CA TYR A 578 34.48 4.17 13.98
C TYR A 578 33.32 4.56 13.06
N SER A 579 33.52 5.56 12.19
CA SER A 579 32.56 5.97 11.17
C SER A 579 32.36 4.84 10.16
N ASP A 580 33.45 4.28 9.63
CA ASP A 580 33.45 3.14 8.70
C ASP A 580 32.67 1.92 9.28
N VAL A 581 32.76 1.69 10.59
CA VAL A 581 32.05 0.60 11.30
C VAL A 581 30.59 0.95 11.60
N ALA A 582 30.23 2.22 11.59
CA ALA A 582 28.87 2.73 11.75
C ALA A 582 28.16 2.95 10.40
N GLY A 583 28.71 2.46 9.28
CA GLY A 583 28.12 2.62 7.94
C GLY A 583 28.22 4.04 7.35
N GLY A 584 28.94 4.96 8.00
CA GLY A 584 29.04 6.36 7.58
C GLY A 584 30.48 6.84 7.43
N LYS A 585 30.67 8.12 7.08
CA LYS A 585 31.99 8.77 6.96
C LYS A 585 32.12 9.96 7.91
N LEU A 586 33.34 10.47 8.10
CA LEU A 586 33.54 11.68 8.92
C LEU A 586 33.09 12.91 8.15
N ILE A 587 32.26 13.75 8.78
CA ILE A 587 31.54 14.85 8.10
C ILE A 587 32.40 15.68 7.13
N GLN A 588 31.90 15.85 5.90
CA GLN A 588 32.46 16.66 4.82
C GLN A 588 31.55 17.87 4.60
N LEU A 589 32.09 19.08 4.82
CA LEU A 589 31.33 20.33 4.69
C LEU A 589 31.62 20.97 3.34
N GLU A 590 30.88 20.54 2.33
CA GLU A 590 31.12 20.82 0.91
C GLU A 590 30.51 22.15 0.44
N SER A 591 29.45 22.64 1.10
CA SER A 591 28.72 23.85 0.67
C SER A 591 28.51 24.94 1.74
N GLU A 592 28.25 26.18 1.31
CA GLU A 592 27.88 27.29 2.21
C GLU A 592 26.60 26.98 2.98
N SER A 593 25.62 26.39 2.28
CA SER A 593 24.31 26.06 2.82
C SER A 593 24.42 25.00 3.91
N GLU A 594 25.23 23.98 3.68
CA GLU A 594 25.52 22.90 4.62
C GLU A 594 26.22 23.41 5.88
N TYR A 595 27.31 24.17 5.71
CA TYR A 595 27.99 24.81 6.83
C TYR A 595 27.03 25.69 7.65
N LEU A 596 26.18 26.48 7.00
CA LEU A 596 25.21 27.37 7.68
C LEU A 596 23.99 26.65 8.24
N TRP A 597 23.66 25.45 7.77
CA TRP A 597 22.61 24.60 8.32
C TRP A 597 23.16 23.82 9.52
N PHE A 598 24.30 23.14 9.36
CA PHE A 598 24.99 22.41 10.41
C PHE A 598 25.30 23.32 11.60
N ALA A 599 25.81 24.54 11.34
CA ALA A 599 26.10 25.54 12.38
C ALA A 599 24.87 25.97 13.21
N LYS A 600 23.63 25.80 12.71
CA LYS A 600 22.39 26.04 13.49
C LYS A 600 21.94 24.81 14.27
N ASN A 601 22.29 23.62 13.80
CA ASN A 601 21.89 22.34 14.39
C ASN A 601 22.93 21.77 15.37
N LEU A 602 24.03 22.49 15.65
CA LEU A 602 25.05 22.12 16.65
C LEU A 602 24.50 21.84 18.07
N GLU A 603 23.32 22.38 18.41
CA GLU A 603 22.63 22.12 19.67
C GLU A 603 22.03 20.70 19.77
N ARG A 604 21.85 20.00 18.63
CA ARG A 604 21.38 18.60 18.54
C ARG A 604 22.49 17.58 18.81
N LEU A 605 23.74 18.02 18.92
CA LEU A 605 24.87 17.14 19.22
C LEU A 605 24.99 16.90 20.75
N PRO A 606 25.35 15.69 21.22
CA PRO A 606 25.31 15.34 22.63
C PRO A 606 26.06 16.29 23.57
N ASP A 607 25.42 16.58 24.71
CA ASP A 607 25.97 17.31 25.87
C ASP A 607 26.42 18.77 25.61
N GLY A 608 25.96 19.40 24.52
CA GLY A 608 26.35 20.76 24.15
C GLY A 608 27.80 20.76 23.63
N SER A 609 27.94 20.39 22.36
CA SER A 609 29.16 19.96 21.63
C SER A 609 30.46 20.77 21.72
N PHE A 610 30.52 21.86 22.49
CA PHE A 610 31.70 22.69 22.70
C PHE A 610 32.15 22.67 24.16
N THR A 611 33.46 22.51 24.37
CA THR A 611 34.05 22.67 25.71
C THR A 611 33.90 24.10 26.22
N ASP A 612 34.01 24.30 27.55
CA ASP A 612 34.15 25.63 28.20
C ASP A 612 35.27 26.51 27.59
N THR A 613 36.20 25.90 26.83
CA THR A 613 37.32 26.55 26.15
C THR A 613 37.05 26.88 24.68
N GLY A 614 35.88 26.54 24.14
CA GLY A 614 35.42 26.87 22.78
C GLY A 614 35.72 25.83 21.70
N TYR A 615 36.19 24.63 22.06
CA TYR A 615 36.54 23.58 21.10
C TYR A 615 35.36 22.65 20.84
N GLY A 616 34.98 22.50 19.57
CA GLY A 616 33.86 21.68 19.10
C GLY A 616 34.30 20.30 18.58
N PRO A 617 33.42 19.60 17.84
CA PRO A 617 33.75 18.28 17.29
C PRO A 617 34.83 18.34 16.20
N HIS A 618 35.50 17.20 15.98
CA HIS A 618 36.36 16.96 14.82
C HIS A 618 35.54 16.62 13.57
N ILE A 619 36.09 16.94 12.41
CA ILE A 619 35.47 16.74 11.08
C ILE A 619 36.43 16.01 10.12
N GLY A 620 35.95 15.61 8.94
CA GLY A 620 36.68 14.71 8.02
C GLY A 620 37.98 15.24 7.43
N ALA A 621 38.30 16.53 7.53
CA ALA A 621 39.46 17.11 6.83
C ALA A 621 40.81 16.79 7.50
N LYS A 622 41.78 16.36 6.68
CA LYS A 622 43.17 16.02 7.04
C LYS A 622 44.16 16.64 6.05
N GLN A 623 45.31 17.12 6.54
CA GLN A 623 46.35 17.70 5.71
C GLN A 623 47.37 16.63 5.26
N LEU A 624 47.67 16.58 3.96
CA LEU A 624 48.62 15.63 3.38
C LEU A 624 49.98 16.26 3.09
N THR A 625 50.96 15.97 3.94
CA THR A 625 52.37 16.43 3.81
C THR A 625 53.10 15.96 2.55
N VAL A 626 52.51 15.05 1.77
CA VAL A 626 53.02 14.54 0.49
C VAL A 626 52.50 15.31 -0.74
N ASP A 627 51.52 16.19 -0.52
CA ASP A 627 50.84 16.94 -1.58
C ASP A 627 51.72 18.02 -2.23
N PRO A 628 51.65 18.26 -3.56
CA PRO A 628 52.43 19.31 -4.23
C PRO A 628 52.13 20.74 -3.77
N ASP A 629 50.90 21.01 -3.34
CA ASP A 629 50.40 22.31 -2.87
C ASP A 629 50.37 22.42 -1.32
N TYR A 630 50.90 21.41 -0.61
CA TYR A 630 51.08 21.42 0.84
C TYR A 630 51.75 22.70 1.35
N SER A 631 51.06 23.43 2.23
CA SER A 631 51.62 24.60 2.90
C SER A 631 50.91 24.88 4.22
N GLU A 632 51.61 24.81 5.35
CA GLU A 632 51.01 25.14 6.65
C GLU A 632 50.63 26.64 6.72
N PRO A 633 49.40 27.00 7.15
CA PRO A 633 48.26 26.14 7.53
C PRO A 633 47.19 25.97 6.42
N LEU A 634 47.45 26.39 5.18
CA LEU A 634 46.41 26.66 4.16
C LEU A 634 46.29 25.66 3.00
N GLY A 635 47.33 24.89 2.64
CA GLY A 635 47.34 24.06 1.43
C GLY A 635 47.54 22.57 1.68
N GLY A 636 47.00 21.72 0.81
CA GLY A 636 47.09 20.26 0.90
C GLY A 636 46.07 19.60 1.83
N TRP A 637 44.86 20.16 1.94
CA TRP A 637 43.75 19.60 2.73
C TRP A 637 42.88 18.64 1.90
N TYR A 638 42.50 17.52 2.50
CA TYR A 638 41.72 16.44 1.89
C TYR A 638 40.63 15.96 2.85
N TRP A 639 39.45 15.61 2.32
CA TRP A 639 38.46 14.87 3.10
C TRP A 639 38.92 13.42 3.28
N GLY A 640 38.80 12.88 4.50
CA GLY A 640 39.19 11.52 4.85
C GLY A 640 38.05 10.52 4.63
N GLY A 641 38.39 9.38 4.03
CA GLY A 641 37.42 8.48 3.41
C GLY A 641 37.73 8.48 1.91
N ASP A 642 37.14 9.45 1.22
CA ASP A 642 37.13 9.54 -0.26
C ASP A 642 38.43 10.15 -0.85
N TRP A 643 39.26 10.78 -0.01
CA TRP A 643 40.51 11.46 -0.42
C TRP A 643 40.31 12.52 -1.52
N VAL A 644 39.15 13.15 -1.54
CA VAL A 644 38.83 14.29 -2.40
C VAL A 644 39.56 15.54 -1.88
N PRO A 645 40.20 16.35 -2.75
CA PRO A 645 40.79 17.62 -2.33
C PRO A 645 39.71 18.55 -1.78
N VAL A 646 39.90 19.06 -0.57
CA VAL A 646 38.96 20.03 0.02
C VAL A 646 38.87 21.24 -0.92
N PRO A 647 37.67 21.58 -1.46
CA PRO A 647 37.56 22.61 -2.48
C PRO A 647 38.17 23.92 -2.03
N VAL A 648 38.97 24.57 -2.89
CA VAL A 648 39.60 25.86 -2.59
C VAL A 648 38.56 26.95 -2.26
N ALA A 649 37.28 26.71 -2.53
CA ALA A 649 36.14 27.53 -2.12
C ALA A 649 35.85 27.54 -0.59
N LEU A 650 36.53 26.71 0.21
CA LEU A 650 36.64 26.91 1.66
C LEU A 650 37.54 28.11 2.04
N ASP A 651 38.08 28.86 1.05
CA ASP A 651 38.42 30.29 1.19
C ASP A 651 37.16 31.14 1.48
N CYS A 652 36.71 31.05 2.74
CA CYS A 652 35.92 32.05 3.46
C CYS A 652 34.45 32.25 3.05
N PHE A 653 33.56 31.50 3.72
CA PHE A 653 32.19 31.95 4.00
C PHE A 653 32.20 33.13 5.01
N ALA A 654 32.57 34.30 4.46
CA ALA A 654 32.24 35.66 4.86
C ALA A 654 32.22 36.10 6.36
N GLN A 655 33.18 35.66 7.21
CA GLN A 655 33.82 36.58 8.19
C GLN A 655 35.03 36.06 8.97
N VAL A 656 35.33 34.76 8.95
CA VAL A 656 36.08 34.12 10.06
C VAL A 656 37.57 33.81 9.76
N CYS A 657 38.04 34.17 8.56
CA CYS A 657 39.42 33.87 8.12
C CYS A 657 40.54 34.74 8.74
N ASP A 658 40.24 35.76 9.56
CA ASP A 658 41.29 36.55 10.25
C ASP A 658 41.86 35.79 11.48
N SER A 659 41.45 34.53 11.70
CA SER A 659 41.69 33.82 12.97
C SER A 659 42.16 32.36 12.91
N ILE A 660 42.55 31.82 11.74
CA ILE A 660 43.56 30.72 11.69
C ILE A 660 44.89 31.19 12.36
N GLN A 661 45.00 32.48 12.71
CA GLN A 661 45.90 32.97 13.73
C GLN A 661 45.15 33.52 14.97
N ASN A 662 45.19 32.79 16.10
CA ASN A 662 46.20 33.04 17.16
C ASN A 662 45.88 32.35 18.50
N SER A 663 46.87 31.64 19.05
CA SER A 663 47.54 32.04 20.32
C SER A 663 48.46 30.95 20.93
N GLY A 664 48.48 29.73 20.38
CA GLY A 664 49.46 28.69 20.73
C GLY A 664 50.76 28.74 19.90
N GLY A 665 50.66 29.20 18.66
CA GLY A 665 51.73 29.11 17.66
C GLY A 665 51.79 27.70 17.07
N GLY A 666 51.24 27.54 15.86
CA GLY A 666 51.24 26.27 15.15
C GLY A 666 52.66 25.69 15.08
N THR A 667 52.84 24.53 15.68
CA THR A 667 54.08 23.76 15.56
C THR A 667 53.94 22.83 14.36
N PRO A 668 54.92 22.76 13.45
CA PRO A 668 54.79 21.94 12.26
C PRO A 668 54.40 20.48 12.57
N GLY A 669 53.40 19.94 11.85
CA GLY A 669 52.72 18.68 12.17
C GLY A 669 51.46 18.84 13.04
N GLN A 670 50.63 19.85 12.72
CA GLN A 670 49.21 19.83 13.00
C GLN A 670 48.53 19.57 11.65
N ASP A 671 47.70 18.52 11.56
CA ASP A 671 47.33 17.89 10.28
C ASP A 671 45.85 17.48 10.21
N VAL A 672 44.99 17.87 11.15
CA VAL A 672 43.54 17.55 11.14
C VAL A 672 42.69 18.75 11.57
N LEU A 673 41.42 18.78 11.11
CA LEU A 673 40.52 19.92 11.28
C LEU A 673 39.46 19.68 12.37
N GLN A 674 39.11 20.75 13.08
CA GLN A 674 38.14 20.74 14.18
C GLN A 674 37.28 22.01 14.14
N LEU A 675 36.01 21.92 14.57
CA LEU A 675 35.18 23.10 14.80
C LEU A 675 35.61 23.85 16.07
N PHE A 676 35.48 25.18 16.06
CA PHE A 676 35.82 26.05 17.18
C PHE A 676 34.89 27.27 17.23
N ILE A 677 34.54 27.72 18.42
CA ILE A 677 33.78 28.95 18.68
C ILE A 677 34.61 29.84 19.60
N PHE A 678 34.81 31.12 19.24
CA PHE A 678 35.55 32.05 20.10
C PHE A 678 34.80 32.30 21.42
N PRO A 679 35.42 32.04 22.60
CA PRO A 679 34.75 32.19 23.89
C PRO A 679 34.13 33.59 24.09
N GLY A 680 32.80 33.64 24.16
CA GLY A 680 32.02 34.87 24.28
C GLY A 680 31.59 35.51 22.96
N THR A 681 31.60 34.77 21.85
CA THR A 681 30.95 35.13 20.58
C THR A 681 30.22 33.92 20.00
N ASP A 682 29.24 34.15 19.14
CA ASP A 682 28.48 33.10 18.44
C ASP A 682 29.09 32.81 17.05
N VAL A 683 30.42 32.90 16.92
CA VAL A 683 31.14 32.80 15.64
C VAL A 683 31.89 31.47 15.56
N LEU A 684 31.32 30.55 14.78
CA LEU A 684 31.93 29.27 14.41
C LEU A 684 33.09 29.48 13.42
N THR A 685 34.17 28.72 13.58
CA THR A 685 35.36 28.68 12.72
C THR A 685 35.93 27.26 12.69
N PHE A 686 36.86 27.01 11.77
CA PHE A 686 37.76 25.87 11.84
C PHE A 686 39.01 26.19 12.66
N ASN A 687 39.55 25.17 13.34
CA ASN A 687 40.81 25.18 14.06
C ASN A 687 41.71 24.02 13.60
N ASP A 688 42.98 24.34 13.33
CA ASP A 688 44.03 23.40 12.97
C ASP A 688 44.59 22.72 14.25
N THR A 689 44.48 21.40 14.34
CA THR A 689 44.80 20.61 15.54
C THR A 689 45.72 19.43 15.19
N SER A 690 46.52 18.94 16.14
CA SER A 690 47.42 17.80 15.89
C SER A 690 46.74 16.47 16.19
N GLN A 691 47.26 15.38 15.62
CA GLN A 691 46.84 14.03 16.02
C GLN A 691 47.10 13.73 17.51
N SER A 692 47.86 14.56 18.23
CA SER A 692 48.16 14.39 19.66
C SER A 692 47.35 15.31 20.59
N SER A 693 46.58 16.28 20.10
CA SER A 693 45.71 17.11 20.95
C SER A 693 44.41 16.41 21.36
N PHE A 694 44.12 15.25 20.79
CA PHE A 694 43.06 14.35 21.26
C PHE A 694 43.29 13.81 22.69
N GLU A 695 44.43 14.10 23.35
CA GLU A 695 44.67 13.78 24.77
C GLU A 695 43.81 14.61 25.77
N ASP A 696 43.06 15.64 25.33
CA ASP A 696 42.09 16.32 26.20
C ASP A 696 40.72 15.63 26.15
N SER A 697 40.24 15.18 27.31
CA SER A 697 39.22 14.13 27.44
C SER A 697 37.77 14.60 27.28
N GLN A 698 37.50 15.46 26.29
CA GLN A 698 36.20 16.14 26.15
C GLN A 698 35.72 16.37 24.70
N VAL A 699 36.40 15.85 23.67
CA VAL A 699 36.10 16.21 22.28
C VAL A 699 35.38 15.10 21.52
N SER A 700 34.26 15.46 20.89
CA SER A 700 33.46 14.62 19.99
C SER A 700 33.99 14.62 18.54
N PHE A 701 33.38 13.80 17.70
CA PHE A 701 33.47 13.83 16.24
C PHE A 701 32.06 13.67 15.65
N VAL A 702 31.90 13.92 14.35
CA VAL A 702 30.60 13.82 13.67
C VAL A 702 30.71 12.85 12.50
N ILE A 703 29.75 11.94 12.43
CA ILE A 703 29.53 10.99 11.34
C ILE A 703 28.46 11.58 10.42
N GLU A 704 28.59 11.35 9.12
CA GLU A 704 27.56 11.58 8.11
C GLU A 704 27.25 10.29 7.33
N TRP A 705 26.01 10.15 6.86
CA TRP A 705 25.56 9.09 5.97
C TRP A 705 24.89 9.69 4.74
N GLU A 706 25.12 9.10 3.57
CA GLU A 706 24.59 9.55 2.28
C GLU A 706 23.46 8.62 1.83
N THR A 707 22.25 9.14 1.63
CA THR A 707 21.08 8.37 1.18
C THR A 707 20.84 8.53 -0.32
N SER A 708 21.90 8.36 -1.11
CA SER A 708 21.79 8.48 -2.57
C SER A 708 21.26 7.17 -3.15
N ASP A 709 20.04 7.21 -3.68
CA ASP A 709 19.56 6.33 -4.74
C ASP A 709 19.11 7.25 -5.88
N CYS A 710 19.91 7.32 -6.94
CA CYS A 710 19.61 8.13 -8.11
C CYS A 710 18.95 7.34 -9.25
N ASN A 711 18.76 6.02 -9.09
CA ASN A 711 18.07 5.17 -10.06
C ASN A 711 16.63 4.79 -9.63
N LEU A 712 16.28 5.07 -8.37
CA LEU A 712 14.98 4.92 -7.72
C LEU A 712 14.52 3.46 -7.68
N ASN A 713 15.40 2.57 -7.20
CA ASN A 713 15.14 1.14 -7.03
C ASN A 713 15.01 0.67 -5.58
N GLY A 714 15.19 1.56 -4.59
CA GLY A 714 15.14 1.24 -3.15
C GLY A 714 16.50 0.87 -2.56
N VAL A 715 17.56 0.75 -3.38
CA VAL A 715 18.90 0.40 -2.94
C VAL A 715 19.82 1.62 -3.07
N LEU A 716 20.57 1.93 -2.01
CA LEU A 716 21.59 2.96 -2.02
C LEU A 716 22.64 2.69 -3.11
N ASP A 717 22.92 3.71 -3.93
CA ASP A 717 23.90 3.67 -5.03
C ASP A 717 25.26 3.11 -4.56
N SER A 718 25.64 3.44 -3.32
CA SER A 718 26.89 3.00 -2.68
C SER A 718 26.98 1.48 -2.46
N CYS A 719 25.83 0.79 -2.31
CA CYS A 719 25.74 -0.66 -2.26
C CYS A 719 25.70 -1.30 -3.66
N GLU A 720 25.45 -0.52 -4.71
CA GLU A 720 25.32 -1.01 -6.09
C GLU A 720 26.60 -0.89 -6.94
N LEU A 721 27.63 -0.15 -6.50
CA LEU A 721 28.83 0.16 -7.30
C LEU A 721 29.63 -1.07 -7.81
N ASP A 722 29.63 -2.22 -7.12
CA ASP A 722 30.48 -3.37 -7.49
C ASP A 722 29.99 -4.07 -8.79
N GLY A 723 30.57 -3.63 -9.91
CA GLY A 723 30.24 -4.11 -11.25
C GLY A 723 29.29 -3.21 -12.04
N ASN A 724 28.80 -2.12 -11.42
CA ASN A 724 27.92 -1.11 -12.02
C ASN A 724 28.49 0.34 -11.90
N ASP A 725 29.74 0.51 -11.48
CA ASP A 725 30.55 1.72 -11.70
C ASP A 725 31.71 1.32 -12.63
N CYS A 726 31.52 1.50 -13.94
CA CYS A 726 32.47 1.06 -14.95
C CYS A 726 33.71 1.98 -15.04
N ASN A 727 33.53 3.26 -14.71
CA ASN A 727 34.52 4.32 -14.90
C ASN A 727 35.31 4.62 -13.61
N LEU A 728 34.89 4.03 -12.49
CA LEU A 728 35.45 4.10 -11.14
C LEU A 728 35.45 5.52 -10.56
N ASN A 729 34.37 6.27 -10.81
CA ASN A 729 34.20 7.64 -10.30
C ASN A 729 33.42 7.74 -8.98
N GLY A 730 32.79 6.64 -8.53
CA GLY A 730 31.98 6.59 -7.30
C GLY A 730 30.51 6.96 -7.49
N VAL A 731 30.05 7.14 -8.73
CA VAL A 731 28.64 7.28 -9.11
C VAL A 731 28.23 6.01 -9.86
N LEU A 732 26.99 5.57 -9.63
CA LEU A 732 26.43 4.41 -10.30
C LEU A 732 26.17 4.69 -11.79
N ASP A 733 26.58 3.81 -12.70
CA ASP A 733 26.50 4.00 -14.16
C ASP A 733 25.08 4.41 -14.59
N SER A 734 24.03 3.81 -14.01
CA SER A 734 22.61 4.09 -14.29
C SER A 734 22.17 5.51 -13.96
N CYS A 735 22.86 6.18 -13.04
CA CYS A 735 22.60 7.57 -12.67
C CYS A 735 23.32 8.57 -13.57
N GLU A 736 24.37 8.12 -14.25
CA GLU A 736 25.10 8.92 -15.24
C GLU A 736 24.45 8.83 -16.64
N LEU A 737 23.50 7.91 -16.85
CA LEU A 737 22.73 7.71 -18.10
C LEU A 737 21.85 8.92 -18.47
N SER A 738 22.49 9.97 -18.98
CA SER A 738 21.85 11.08 -19.67
C SER A 738 21.87 10.87 -21.19
N LEU A 739 20.92 11.49 -21.92
CA LEU A 739 20.90 11.51 -23.40
C LEU A 739 22.11 12.20 -24.07
N VAL A 740 23.09 12.65 -23.27
CA VAL A 740 24.35 13.24 -23.71
C VAL A 740 25.53 12.28 -23.47
N ASP A 741 25.35 11.30 -22.60
CA ASP A 741 26.40 10.42 -22.05
C ASP A 741 26.15 8.92 -22.38
N ASP A 742 24.98 8.57 -22.93
CA ASP A 742 24.70 7.36 -23.75
C ASP A 742 24.22 7.85 -25.13
N CYS A 743 25.16 8.02 -26.06
CA CYS A 743 24.89 8.70 -27.33
C CYS A 743 24.19 7.83 -28.38
N ASP A 744 24.38 6.50 -28.30
CA ASP A 744 23.79 5.53 -29.24
C ASP A 744 22.55 4.81 -28.66
N SER A 745 22.18 5.16 -27.43
CA SER A 745 20.97 4.75 -26.71
C SER A 745 20.91 3.24 -26.45
N ASN A 746 22.05 2.63 -26.15
CA ASN A 746 22.14 1.20 -25.86
C ASN A 746 21.92 0.84 -24.38
N GLY A 747 21.94 1.83 -23.48
CA GLY A 747 21.76 1.67 -22.03
C GLY A 747 23.06 1.42 -21.26
N VAL A 748 24.21 1.69 -21.87
CA VAL A 748 25.54 1.70 -21.25
C VAL A 748 26.12 3.10 -21.43
N LEU A 749 26.86 3.59 -20.43
CA LEU A 749 27.49 4.90 -20.49
C LEU A 749 28.65 4.88 -21.51
N ASP A 750 28.76 5.89 -22.37
CA ASP A 750 29.77 5.98 -23.44
C ASP A 750 31.20 5.71 -22.88
N SER A 751 31.50 6.19 -21.67
CA SER A 751 32.79 5.99 -21.01
C SER A 751 33.13 4.54 -20.66
N CYS A 752 32.13 3.67 -20.47
CA CYS A 752 32.32 2.22 -20.27
C CYS A 752 32.79 1.53 -21.55
N GLU A 753 32.48 2.11 -22.71
CA GLU A 753 32.63 1.48 -24.02
C GLU A 753 33.84 1.98 -24.81
N LEU A 754 34.46 3.09 -24.40
CA LEU A 754 35.69 3.63 -25.01
C LEU A 754 36.82 2.59 -25.13
N GLU A 755 36.92 1.63 -24.19
CA GLU A 755 37.83 0.50 -24.35
C GLU A 755 37.32 -0.41 -25.47
N PHE A 756 37.95 -0.30 -26.65
CA PHE A 756 37.71 -1.00 -27.93
C PHE A 756 36.75 -0.33 -28.93
N ASN A 757 35.91 0.65 -28.53
CA ASN A 757 34.97 1.35 -29.44
C ASN A 757 35.27 2.86 -29.64
N ASP A 758 36.44 3.36 -29.21
CA ASP A 758 37.02 4.64 -29.65
C ASP A 758 38.30 4.35 -30.45
N CYS A 759 38.18 4.17 -31.77
CA CYS A 759 39.30 3.84 -32.64
C CYS A 759 40.27 5.02 -32.82
N ASN A 760 39.76 6.25 -32.68
CA ASN A 760 40.45 7.47 -33.05
C ASN A 760 41.11 8.16 -31.84
N THR A 761 40.80 7.67 -30.64
CA THR A 761 41.32 8.04 -29.31
C THR A 761 41.01 9.48 -28.89
N ASN A 762 39.83 9.99 -29.29
CA ASN A 762 39.41 11.36 -28.94
C ASN A 762 38.61 11.45 -27.63
N GLY A 763 38.18 10.32 -27.06
CA GLY A 763 37.34 10.26 -25.86
C GLY A 763 35.83 10.36 -26.13
N VAL A 764 35.38 10.05 -27.35
CA VAL A 764 33.99 9.94 -27.79
C VAL A 764 33.83 8.55 -28.41
N LEU A 765 32.68 7.90 -28.16
CA LEU A 765 32.38 6.59 -28.73
C LEU A 765 32.21 6.70 -30.26
N ASP A 766 32.80 5.79 -31.05
CA ASP A 766 32.79 5.89 -32.52
C ASP A 766 31.35 5.96 -33.08
N SER A 767 30.37 5.34 -32.39
CA SER A 767 28.94 5.35 -32.74
C SER A 767 28.30 6.74 -32.64
N CYS A 768 28.74 7.60 -31.70
CA CYS A 768 28.27 8.99 -31.59
C CYS A 768 28.62 9.83 -32.82
N GLU A 769 29.70 9.47 -33.52
CA GLU A 769 30.30 10.28 -34.57
C GLU A 769 29.76 9.93 -35.99
N ILE A 770 29.05 8.80 -36.13
CA ILE A 770 28.60 8.23 -37.41
C ILE A 770 27.70 9.17 -38.23
N GLU A 771 26.76 9.92 -37.62
CA GLU A 771 25.76 10.71 -38.36
C GLU A 771 26.35 11.79 -39.31
N SER A 772 27.62 12.16 -39.13
CA SER A 772 28.33 13.12 -40.00
C SER A 772 29.62 12.60 -40.63
N ASN A 773 30.15 11.47 -40.15
CA ASN A 773 31.49 10.97 -40.44
C ASN A 773 31.50 9.47 -40.84
N ASP A 774 30.39 8.94 -41.37
CA ASP A 774 30.32 7.66 -42.09
C ASP A 774 29.81 7.92 -43.51
N CYS A 775 30.74 8.17 -44.43
CA CYS A 775 30.41 8.62 -45.78
C CYS A 775 30.03 7.47 -46.75
N ASN A 776 30.37 6.22 -46.42
CA ASN A 776 30.02 5.03 -47.21
C ASN A 776 28.80 4.27 -46.63
N SER A 777 28.32 4.68 -45.45
CA SER A 777 27.20 4.13 -44.69
C SER A 777 27.39 2.66 -44.26
N ASN A 778 28.63 2.29 -43.86
CA ASN A 778 28.97 0.94 -43.42
C ASN A 778 28.94 0.75 -41.89
N GLN A 779 28.65 1.80 -41.13
CA GLN A 779 28.63 1.85 -39.65
C GLN A 779 30.01 1.73 -38.98
N VAL A 780 31.08 2.04 -39.71
CA VAL A 780 32.42 2.28 -39.18
C VAL A 780 32.75 3.74 -39.42
N LEU A 781 33.27 4.43 -38.40
CA LEU A 781 33.66 5.83 -38.50
C LEU A 781 34.82 5.99 -39.49
N ASP A 782 34.75 6.97 -40.40
CA ASP A 782 35.72 7.18 -41.49
C ASP A 782 37.19 7.15 -41.02
N SER A 783 37.48 7.69 -39.82
CA SER A 783 38.82 7.71 -39.22
C SER A 783 39.36 6.34 -38.81
N CYS A 784 38.49 5.36 -38.57
CA CYS A 784 38.89 3.97 -38.28
C CYS A 784 39.29 3.19 -39.54
N GLU A 785 38.84 3.63 -40.72
CA GLU A 785 39.03 2.89 -41.97
C GLU A 785 40.37 3.18 -42.66
N LEU A 786 40.99 4.33 -42.34
CA LEU A 786 42.16 4.89 -43.03
C LEU A 786 43.36 3.92 -43.13
N ASP A 787 43.60 3.09 -42.11
CA ASP A 787 44.73 2.14 -42.07
C ASP A 787 44.62 1.01 -43.13
N SER A 788 43.48 0.89 -43.81
CA SER A 788 43.28 -0.09 -44.90
C SER A 788 42.46 0.40 -46.10
N ASN A 789 41.90 1.61 -46.02
CA ASN A 789 40.98 2.20 -47.01
C ASN A 789 41.31 3.68 -47.31
N ASP A 790 42.57 4.14 -47.16
CA ASP A 790 43.05 5.45 -47.63
C ASP A 790 44.43 5.31 -48.30
N CYS A 791 44.49 4.66 -49.46
CA CYS A 791 45.73 4.43 -50.21
C CYS A 791 46.41 5.74 -50.62
N ASN A 792 45.63 6.82 -50.79
CA ASN A 792 46.15 8.10 -51.25
C ASN A 792 46.57 9.05 -50.10
N SER A 793 46.34 8.61 -48.85
CA SER A 793 46.69 9.27 -47.59
C SER A 793 46.17 10.71 -47.48
N ASN A 794 44.94 10.95 -47.95
CA ASN A 794 44.33 12.29 -47.89
C ASN A 794 43.43 12.50 -46.66
N GLY A 795 43.15 11.45 -45.88
CA GLY A 795 42.29 11.49 -44.70
C GLY A 795 40.80 11.34 -44.99
N ILE A 796 40.45 10.76 -46.15
CA ILE A 796 39.08 10.40 -46.55
C ILE A 796 39.13 8.94 -47.04
N PRO A 797 38.24 8.05 -46.59
CA PRO A 797 38.18 6.69 -47.10
C PRO A 797 38.00 6.62 -48.63
N ASP A 798 38.68 5.70 -49.31
CA ASP A 798 38.71 5.56 -50.76
C ASP A 798 37.31 5.26 -51.36
N ASP A 799 36.45 4.54 -50.60
CA ASP A 799 35.03 4.32 -50.91
C ASP A 799 34.20 5.63 -50.95
N CYS A 800 34.71 6.70 -50.32
CA CYS A 800 34.08 8.01 -50.23
C CYS A 800 34.76 9.10 -51.07
N ASP A 801 36.06 8.97 -51.31
CA ASP A 801 36.86 9.92 -52.12
C ASP A 801 36.46 9.89 -53.61
N GLY A 802 35.61 8.93 -54.01
CA GLY A 802 35.00 8.87 -55.34
C GLY A 802 36.05 8.72 -56.43
N LEU A 803 37.05 7.86 -56.16
CA LEU A 803 38.24 7.71 -56.97
C LEU A 803 37.93 7.43 -58.44
N SER A 804 38.79 7.95 -59.31
CA SER A 804 38.86 7.52 -60.70
C SER A 804 39.25 6.05 -60.73
N ASP A 805 38.39 5.19 -61.29
CA ASP A 805 38.67 3.79 -61.62
C ASP A 805 38.53 3.67 -63.15
N CYS A 806 39.66 3.78 -63.85
CA CYS A 806 39.67 3.79 -65.31
C CYS A 806 39.52 2.40 -65.92
N ASN A 807 40.00 1.37 -65.21
CA ASN A 807 40.06 -0.01 -65.67
C ASN A 807 38.78 -0.80 -65.30
N ALA A 808 37.90 -0.18 -64.51
CA ALA A 808 36.63 -0.67 -63.99
C ALA A 808 36.76 -1.96 -63.17
N ASN A 809 37.86 -2.12 -62.42
CA ASN A 809 38.12 -3.30 -61.61
C ASN A 809 37.53 -3.21 -60.18
N GLY A 810 37.10 -2.02 -59.75
CA GLY A 810 36.57 -1.74 -58.40
C GLY A 810 37.60 -1.21 -57.40
N VAL A 811 38.81 -0.88 -57.84
CA VAL A 811 39.89 -0.25 -57.06
C VAL A 811 40.26 1.06 -57.77
N GLY A 812 40.44 2.14 -57.02
CA GLY A 812 40.79 3.42 -57.61
C GLY A 812 42.21 3.45 -58.19
N ASP A 813 42.42 4.23 -59.24
CA ASP A 813 43.68 4.41 -59.99
C ASP A 813 44.89 4.65 -59.05
N ALA A 814 44.69 5.36 -57.92
CA ALA A 814 45.72 5.62 -56.92
C ALA A 814 46.11 4.36 -56.11
N CYS A 815 45.12 3.61 -55.61
CA CYS A 815 45.31 2.35 -54.89
C CYS A 815 45.97 1.28 -55.77
N ASP A 816 45.61 1.22 -57.06
CA ASP A 816 46.16 0.25 -58.01
C ASP A 816 47.65 0.51 -58.30
N LEU A 817 48.08 1.78 -58.28
CA LEU A 817 49.49 2.16 -58.39
C LEU A 817 50.30 1.86 -57.11
N GLU A 818 49.75 2.13 -55.92
CA GLU A 818 50.46 1.82 -54.67
C GLU A 818 50.57 0.31 -54.44
N SER A 819 49.49 -0.44 -54.71
CA SER A 819 49.45 -1.91 -54.64
C SER A 819 50.32 -2.59 -55.71
N GLY A 820 50.70 -1.86 -56.78
CA GLY A 820 51.44 -2.38 -57.92
C GLY A 820 50.64 -3.34 -58.80
N ASN A 821 49.31 -3.22 -58.77
CA ASN A 821 48.40 -3.96 -59.67
C ASN A 821 48.43 -3.36 -61.07
N SER A 822 48.46 -2.03 -61.15
CA SER A 822 48.66 -1.29 -62.39
C SER A 822 50.07 -0.69 -62.44
N VAL A 823 50.55 -0.44 -63.65
CA VAL A 823 51.90 0.08 -63.89
C VAL A 823 51.83 1.57 -64.27
N ASP A 824 52.76 2.35 -63.75
CA ASP A 824 53.06 3.72 -64.20
C ASP A 824 54.57 3.75 -64.54
N MET A 825 54.92 3.38 -65.76
CA MET A 825 56.31 3.34 -66.22
C MET A 825 56.88 4.73 -66.46
N ASN A 826 56.02 5.72 -66.74
CA ASN A 826 56.41 7.09 -67.07
C ASN A 826 56.48 8.04 -65.84
N MET A 827 55.98 7.56 -64.70
CA MET A 827 55.94 8.16 -63.37
C MET A 827 55.16 9.47 -63.30
N ASP A 828 54.02 9.58 -64.00
CA ASP A 828 53.17 10.78 -63.97
C ASP A 828 51.95 10.71 -63.04
N GLY A 829 51.76 9.59 -62.34
CA GLY A 829 50.74 9.43 -61.30
C GLY A 829 49.36 9.02 -61.81
N ILE A 830 49.28 8.52 -63.03
CA ILE A 830 48.07 7.92 -63.62
C ILE A 830 48.47 6.56 -64.20
N PRO A 831 47.70 5.47 -63.99
CA PRO A 831 48.04 4.18 -64.55
C PRO A 831 48.19 4.19 -66.07
N ASP A 832 49.22 3.52 -66.58
CA ASP A 832 49.55 3.42 -68.01
C ASP A 832 48.40 2.86 -68.86
N GLU A 833 47.49 2.07 -68.26
CA GLU A 833 46.30 1.53 -68.92
C GLU A 833 45.13 2.54 -69.02
N CYS A 834 45.13 3.57 -68.18
CA CYS A 834 44.25 4.74 -68.29
C CYS A 834 44.75 5.75 -69.34
N GLN A 835 45.98 5.55 -69.83
CA GLN A 835 46.69 6.48 -70.70
C GLN A 835 46.96 5.92 -72.08
N CYS A 836 47.06 6.82 -73.05
CA CYS A 836 47.76 6.53 -74.29
C CYS A 836 49.22 6.94 -74.10
N ILE A 837 50.04 6.11 -73.44
CA ILE A 837 51.46 6.43 -73.09
C ILE A 837 52.24 7.06 -74.26
N PRO A 838 52.07 6.61 -75.54
CA PRO A 838 52.74 7.23 -76.69
C PRO A 838 52.29 8.64 -77.12
N ASP A 839 51.14 9.13 -76.64
CA ASP A 839 50.61 10.49 -76.87
C ASP A 839 51.17 11.44 -75.78
N ILE A 840 52.43 11.80 -75.96
CA ILE A 840 53.23 12.56 -74.99
C ILE A 840 52.64 13.96 -74.77
N ILE A 841 51.98 14.54 -75.77
CA ILE A 841 51.33 15.86 -75.66
C ILE A 841 49.86 15.80 -75.24
N SER A 842 49.29 14.60 -75.10
CA SER A 842 47.91 14.32 -74.67
C SER A 842 46.85 15.04 -75.52
N ASP A 843 46.99 14.98 -76.85
CA ASP A 843 46.02 15.57 -77.80
C ASP A 843 45.02 14.56 -78.42
N GLY A 844 45.17 13.28 -78.05
CA GLY A 844 44.34 12.13 -78.45
C GLY A 844 44.89 11.35 -79.64
N VAL A 845 46.06 11.72 -80.19
CA VAL A 845 46.58 11.13 -81.43
C VAL A 845 48.11 11.01 -81.41
N VAL A 846 48.62 9.77 -81.44
CA VAL A 846 50.05 9.47 -81.58
C VAL A 846 50.53 9.80 -83.00
N ASP A 847 51.26 10.91 -83.14
CA ASP A 847 51.59 11.53 -84.42
C ASP A 847 53.06 11.99 -84.49
N PHE A 848 53.45 12.68 -85.56
CA PHE A 848 54.82 13.21 -85.71
C PHE A 848 55.17 14.29 -84.69
N THR A 849 54.18 14.85 -84.01
CA THR A 849 54.33 15.84 -82.96
C THR A 849 54.86 15.20 -81.68
N ASP A 850 54.34 14.03 -81.28
CA ASP A 850 54.85 13.23 -80.15
C ASP A 850 56.26 12.73 -80.41
N LEU A 851 56.51 12.17 -81.59
CA LEU A 851 57.85 11.74 -81.99
C LEU A 851 58.85 12.90 -81.97
N LEU A 852 58.42 14.12 -82.31
CA LEU A 852 59.26 15.30 -82.21
C LEU A 852 59.51 15.70 -80.75
N THR A 853 58.52 15.58 -79.87
CA THR A 853 58.66 15.82 -78.42
C THR A 853 59.65 14.84 -77.80
N LEU A 854 59.46 13.54 -77.99
CA LEU A 854 60.38 12.48 -77.55
C LEU A 854 61.82 12.74 -78.02
N LEU A 855 62.01 13.05 -79.31
CA LEU A 855 63.33 13.33 -79.86
C LEU A 855 63.97 14.63 -79.35
N ASN A 856 63.21 15.56 -78.76
CA ASN A 856 63.76 16.74 -78.10
C ASN A 856 64.27 16.44 -76.68
N GLU A 857 63.74 15.41 -76.01
CA GLU A 857 64.08 15.01 -74.64
C GLU A 857 65.09 13.84 -74.58
N TYR A 858 65.50 13.33 -75.75
CA TYR A 858 66.47 12.25 -75.95
C TYR A 858 67.74 12.36 -75.09
N GLY A 859 67.88 11.47 -74.11
CA GLY A 859 68.96 11.44 -73.13
C GLY A 859 68.48 10.96 -71.74
N PRO A 860 69.35 11.02 -70.71
CA PRO A 860 68.97 10.64 -69.35
C PRO A 860 67.86 11.54 -68.83
N CYS A 861 66.74 10.94 -68.41
CA CYS A 861 65.55 11.66 -67.99
C CYS A 861 65.22 11.36 -66.52
N PRO A 862 65.44 12.32 -65.59
CA PRO A 862 65.03 12.15 -64.20
C PRO A 862 63.49 12.26 -64.08
N PRO A 863 62.81 11.41 -63.29
CA PRO A 863 61.36 11.46 -63.13
C PRO A 863 60.82 12.80 -62.58
N PRO A 864 59.57 13.17 -62.89
CA PRO A 864 58.65 12.50 -63.84
C PRO A 864 59.04 12.81 -65.30
N CYS A 865 58.97 11.81 -66.20
CA CYS A 865 59.40 11.99 -67.59
C CYS A 865 58.54 11.20 -68.60
N ARG A 866 57.50 11.86 -69.12
CA ARG A 866 56.57 11.32 -70.12
C ARG A 866 57.19 10.86 -71.45
N SER A 867 58.42 11.26 -71.77
CA SER A 867 59.11 10.79 -72.98
C SER A 867 59.87 9.47 -72.80
N ASP A 868 60.04 8.98 -71.57
CA ASP A 868 60.65 7.67 -71.26
C ASP A 868 59.51 6.65 -71.18
N LEU A 869 59.19 6.03 -72.32
CA LEU A 869 58.04 5.16 -72.49
C LEU A 869 58.32 3.73 -71.99
N ASN A 870 59.55 3.44 -71.55
CA ASN A 870 59.94 2.12 -71.06
C ASN A 870 60.44 2.10 -69.60
N GLY A 871 60.62 3.27 -68.99
CA GLY A 871 60.93 3.45 -67.57
C GLY A 871 62.38 3.08 -67.18
N ASP A 872 63.33 3.06 -68.12
CA ASP A 872 64.74 2.72 -67.81
C ASP A 872 65.59 3.92 -67.36
N GLY A 873 65.01 5.12 -67.35
CA GLY A 873 65.62 6.39 -66.96
C GLY A 873 66.32 7.13 -68.10
N VAL A 874 66.16 6.68 -69.35
CA VAL A 874 66.84 7.24 -70.53
C VAL A 874 65.92 7.22 -71.76
N VAL A 875 65.49 8.40 -72.21
CA VAL A 875 64.81 8.56 -73.50
C VAL A 875 65.78 8.24 -74.64
N ASP A 876 65.57 7.11 -75.32
CA ASP A 876 66.45 6.62 -76.38
C ASP A 876 65.65 6.11 -77.61
N PHE A 877 66.26 5.24 -78.43
CA PHE A 877 65.60 4.67 -79.60
C PHE A 877 64.60 3.56 -79.22
N ALA A 878 64.68 3.00 -78.02
CA ALA A 878 63.68 2.08 -77.48
C ALA A 878 62.32 2.77 -77.34
N ASP A 879 62.28 3.96 -76.75
CA ASP A 879 61.07 4.77 -76.57
C ASP A 879 60.52 5.23 -77.92
N ALA A 880 61.39 5.69 -78.82
CA ALA A 880 60.99 6.03 -80.18
C ALA A 880 60.37 4.84 -80.94
N LEU A 881 60.73 3.58 -80.61
CA LEU A 881 60.10 2.39 -81.16
C LEU A 881 58.75 2.08 -80.52
N LEU A 882 58.59 2.29 -79.20
CA LEU A 882 57.32 2.15 -78.49
C LEU A 882 56.29 3.18 -78.98
N LEU A 883 56.72 4.42 -79.19
CA LEU A 883 55.90 5.47 -79.78
C LEU A 883 55.43 5.09 -81.19
N LEU A 884 56.33 4.53 -82.00
CA LEU A 884 56.03 4.09 -83.37
C LEU A 884 55.17 2.82 -83.45
N SER A 885 55.00 2.03 -82.37
CA SER A 885 54.11 0.85 -82.39
C SER A 885 52.64 1.23 -82.41
N GLU A 886 52.24 2.23 -81.63
CA GLU A 886 50.82 2.62 -81.42
C GLU A 886 50.42 3.87 -82.22
N TRP A 887 51.04 4.06 -83.39
CA TRP A 887 50.84 5.25 -84.23
C TRP A 887 49.40 5.36 -84.77
N GLY A 888 48.61 6.29 -84.23
CA GLY A 888 47.20 6.46 -84.61
C GLY A 888 46.38 7.25 -83.59
N SER A 889 45.06 7.15 -83.68
CA SER A 889 44.13 7.75 -82.70
C SER A 889 44.08 6.88 -81.46
N CYS A 890 44.14 7.49 -80.28
CA CYS A 890 43.96 6.85 -78.99
C CYS A 890 42.47 6.63 -78.67
N ASP A 891 41.74 5.93 -79.55
CA ASP A 891 40.35 5.50 -79.29
C ASP A 891 40.35 4.05 -78.76
N GLY A 892 40.37 3.91 -77.43
CA GLY A 892 40.18 2.66 -76.69
C GLY A 892 39.12 2.86 -75.62
#